data_AF-A0A017HSI3-F1
#
_entry.id   AF-A0A017HSI3-F1
#
_cell.length_a   1.000
_cell.length_b   1.000
_cell.length_c   1.000
_cell.angle_alpha   90.00
_cell.angle_beta   90.00
_cell.angle_gamma   90.00
#
_symmetry.space_group_name_H-M   'P 1'
#
loop_
_entity.id
_entity.type
_entity.pdbx_description
1 polymer ?
#
loop_
_entity_poly.entity_id
_entity_poly.type
_entity_poly.pdbx_seq_one_letter_code
_entity_poly.pdbx_strand_id
1 'polypeptide(L)'
;MRLLKSVFRFLFSRRLWTFIGVVLLCLLIWQFGAIVKIGDLVPLETETARLIAIGVVVILWLFSILIGQLRAARANQVFVTELARPAPTPPKPGEGAVGEINTKFQAILNEMKRSKLGSRRFLREMPWYIIIGPPGTGKTTALRQSGLHFPVDLSDDLKGVGGTRNCDWFFTDDAVLVDTAGRYTEQGSDPEADAAEWAGFLNLLKKHRGRRALNGVIVAISVRELLGPKEDLRAHGREIRKRLAELRDQLAMHLPVYLLVTKLDLVPGFEAFFEEMTTEEREQVWGTTLPVEGGVDSVTVERELQALAARAEARLAGRLASDVPLAQRAEIFRFPAQLLRLDAPLKLLTDAVFGETRYDEAPWLRGIYLTSATQEGSPIDRLVTELAEGFGLPVQAAAPARRGDKRSFFLRRVLTDVIFRESGLGILDLRAEERRKWMWRGTLAGAVLVTACLAAAFAFSFSRYSAFIDEQKRLLTGLQASLADVAVRQAPTDPLDLDVALEAVGKVQAASVAVPVHPLTSLGPTAQPELQQAERIAYERALSNILEPRMAALLEATIWARIRDPEFLLNALKTYFMMTGLGPYDRDFAAAWWQDVLPEAAPINPFPTDSALELQLDALDLLASEETKIEPDQKLVAVALESLCQVPLARRAYNALMSDPAVARLPKWTPAQVTGPNGAKVFTRLSGASLNAGLAGAYTYEGFHGTILPLLPEVAAQAAIDRLVFAGGCEESAEADADVLQAEMLRLYEQDFIAQWDGFLRDIRLAPLTDLTVATENLKDLASENSALKRLLRAVVDETDLTRVEAEAAEGEEGSAVPSGVLGPAIKRLGTIGRLARTGSRLVPVPARATMRRRPSRVRRWPRISVP
;
A
#
# COMPACT_ATOMS: atom_id res chain seq x y z
N MET A 1 33.68 -22.18 25.16
CA MET A 1 33.23 -20.79 25.41
C MET A 1 33.21 -19.87 24.18
N ARG A 2 34.22 -19.85 23.28
CA ARG A 2 34.22 -18.97 22.08
C ARG A 2 33.11 -19.29 21.06
N LEU A 3 32.82 -20.57 20.82
CA LEU A 3 31.71 -21.01 19.94
C LEU A 3 30.34 -20.56 20.48
N LEU A 4 30.07 -20.72 21.78
CA LEU A 4 28.83 -20.25 22.41
C LEU A 4 28.67 -18.72 22.29
N LYS A 5 29.74 -17.95 22.52
CA LYS A 5 29.73 -16.48 22.33
C LYS A 5 29.49 -16.09 20.86
N SER A 6 29.98 -16.87 19.90
CA SER A 6 29.75 -16.64 18.47
C SER A 6 28.31 -16.94 18.07
N VAL A 7 27.73 -18.04 18.59
CA VAL A 7 26.33 -18.41 18.37
C VAL A 7 25.38 -17.40 19.00
N PHE A 8 25.64 -16.95 20.23
CA PHE A 8 24.87 -15.88 20.87
C PHE A 8 24.99 -14.56 20.08
N ARG A 9 26.19 -14.20 19.62
CA ARG A 9 26.38 -12.99 18.80
C ARG A 9 25.63 -13.07 17.46
N PHE A 10 25.47 -14.27 16.89
CA PHE A 10 24.68 -14.50 15.68
C PHE A 10 23.17 -14.43 15.94
N LEU A 11 22.68 -15.12 16.98
CA LEU A 11 21.27 -15.15 17.38
C LEU A 11 20.74 -13.77 17.80
N PHE A 12 21.58 -12.94 18.41
CA PHE A 12 21.24 -11.55 18.77
C PHE A 12 21.71 -10.53 17.71
N SER A 13 22.11 -10.98 16.52
CA SER A 13 22.51 -10.07 15.46
C SER A 13 21.29 -9.33 14.90
N ARG A 14 21.40 -7.99 14.78
CA ARG A 14 20.35 -7.15 14.18
C ARG A 14 19.94 -7.61 12.78
N ARG A 15 20.87 -8.17 12.01
CA ARG A 15 20.63 -8.66 10.65
C ARG A 15 19.72 -9.89 10.61
N LEU A 16 19.91 -10.83 11.54
CA LEU A 16 19.06 -12.01 11.65
C LEU A 16 17.61 -11.64 11.99
N TRP A 17 17.41 -10.77 12.98
CA TRP A 17 16.07 -10.33 13.37
C TRP A 17 15.37 -9.52 12.27
N THR A 18 16.09 -8.68 11.52
CA THR A 18 15.51 -8.02 10.34
C THR A 18 15.13 -9.00 9.24
N PHE A 19 15.92 -10.06 9.03
CA PHE A 19 15.60 -11.11 8.06
C PHE A 19 14.36 -11.89 8.48
N ILE A 20 14.29 -12.35 9.73
CA ILE A 20 13.12 -13.05 10.28
C ILE A 20 11.86 -12.19 10.17
N GLY A 21 11.95 -10.89 10.51
CA GLY A 21 10.82 -9.97 10.40
C GLY A 21 10.33 -9.80 8.96
N VAL A 22 11.23 -9.68 7.99
CA VAL A 22 10.87 -9.60 6.56
C VAL A 22 10.23 -10.90 6.08
N VAL A 23 10.76 -12.06 6.47
CA VAL A 23 10.19 -13.37 6.13
C VAL A 23 8.77 -13.52 6.70
N LEU A 24 8.56 -13.16 7.96
CA LEU A 24 7.23 -13.16 8.59
C LEU A 24 6.26 -12.20 7.88
N LEU A 25 6.72 -11.00 7.52
CA LEU A 25 5.90 -10.05 6.76
C LEU A 25 5.51 -10.61 5.38
N CYS A 26 6.43 -11.28 4.68
CA CYS A 26 6.14 -11.92 3.40
C CYS A 26 5.11 -13.06 3.56
N LEU A 27 5.25 -13.88 4.60
CA LEU A 27 4.27 -14.93 4.93
C LEU A 27 2.90 -14.35 5.25
N LEU A 28 2.83 -13.24 5.99
CA LEU A 28 1.58 -12.54 6.28
C LEU A 28 0.93 -11.98 5.01
N ILE A 29 1.70 -11.35 4.12
CA ILE A 29 1.19 -10.86 2.82
C ILE A 29 0.70 -12.03 1.96
N TRP A 30 1.41 -13.16 1.95
CA TRP A 30 1.00 -14.33 1.19
C TRP A 30 -0.32 -14.92 1.70
N GLN A 31 -0.41 -15.15 3.01
CA GLN A 31 -1.53 -15.85 3.63
C GLN A 31 -2.78 -14.96 3.79
N PHE A 32 -2.58 -13.70 4.18
CA PHE A 32 -3.66 -12.78 4.52
C PHE A 32 -3.85 -11.64 3.52
N GLY A 33 -2.99 -11.50 2.51
CA GLY A 33 -3.12 -10.42 1.52
C GLY A 33 -4.48 -10.42 0.82
N ALA A 34 -4.99 -11.60 0.46
CA ALA A 34 -6.24 -11.72 -0.29
C ALA A 34 -7.49 -11.23 0.47
N ILE A 35 -7.42 -11.14 1.80
CA ILE A 35 -8.53 -10.66 2.64
C ILE A 35 -8.39 -9.18 3.03
N VAL A 36 -7.29 -8.51 2.68
CA VAL A 36 -7.07 -7.10 3.00
C VAL A 36 -7.88 -6.23 2.03
N LYS A 37 -8.94 -5.60 2.54
CA LYS A 37 -9.77 -4.63 1.82
C LYS A 37 -9.44 -3.21 2.29
N ILE A 38 -9.35 -2.27 1.34
CA ILE A 38 -9.24 -0.83 1.60
C ILE A 38 -10.43 -0.16 0.91
N GLY A 39 -11.50 0.09 1.67
CA GLY A 39 -12.81 0.40 1.07
C GLY A 39 -13.29 -0.78 0.22
N ASP A 40 -13.65 -0.52 -1.03
CA ASP A 40 -14.09 -1.56 -1.99
C ASP A 40 -12.93 -2.24 -2.74
N LEU A 41 -11.70 -1.72 -2.61
CA LEU A 41 -10.53 -2.25 -3.31
C LEU A 41 -9.88 -3.37 -2.52
N VAL A 42 -9.67 -4.52 -3.18
CA VAL A 42 -8.91 -5.67 -2.64
C VAL A 42 -7.59 -5.79 -3.40
N PRO A 43 -6.61 -4.88 -3.17
CA PRO A 43 -5.44 -4.76 -4.03
C PRO A 43 -4.53 -6.01 -4.04
N LEU A 44 -4.67 -6.89 -3.05
CA LEU A 44 -3.85 -8.09 -2.86
C LEU A 44 -4.64 -9.40 -3.07
N GLU A 45 -5.80 -9.33 -3.73
CA GLU A 45 -6.60 -10.51 -4.09
C GLU A 45 -5.82 -11.47 -5.00
N THR A 46 -5.27 -10.93 -6.10
CA THR A 46 -4.56 -11.73 -7.10
C THR A 46 -3.22 -12.24 -6.58
N GLU A 47 -2.84 -13.47 -6.97
CA GLU A 47 -1.53 -14.05 -6.66
C GLU A 47 -0.39 -13.18 -7.19
N THR A 48 -0.58 -12.59 -8.38
CA THR A 48 0.38 -11.66 -9.00
C THR A 48 0.60 -10.41 -8.16
N ALA A 49 -0.46 -9.80 -7.62
CA ALA A 49 -0.31 -8.63 -6.76
C ALA A 49 0.42 -8.96 -5.45
N ARG A 50 0.16 -10.13 -4.84
CA ARG A 50 0.88 -10.59 -3.66
C ARG A 50 2.36 -10.83 -3.94
N LEU A 51 2.70 -11.43 -5.08
CA LEU A 51 4.10 -11.61 -5.51
C LEU A 51 4.81 -10.27 -5.77
N ILE A 52 4.12 -9.31 -6.41
CA ILE A 52 4.67 -7.96 -6.62
C ILE A 52 4.92 -7.27 -5.27
N ALA A 53 3.97 -7.32 -4.34
CA ALA A 53 4.12 -6.71 -3.01
C ALA A 53 5.28 -7.34 -2.22
N ILE A 54 5.39 -8.67 -2.21
CA ILE A 54 6.52 -9.39 -1.60
C ILE A 54 7.84 -8.98 -2.29
N GLY A 55 7.85 -8.92 -3.62
CA GLY A 55 8.99 -8.46 -4.40
C GLY A 55 9.43 -7.05 -4.02
N VAL A 56 8.50 -6.11 -3.88
CA VAL A 56 8.78 -4.73 -3.44
C VAL A 56 9.36 -4.72 -2.03
N VAL A 57 8.80 -5.48 -1.08
CA VAL A 57 9.33 -5.57 0.29
C VAL A 57 10.76 -6.11 0.29
N VAL A 58 11.03 -7.18 -0.46
CA VAL A 58 12.38 -7.77 -0.57
C VAL A 58 13.34 -6.80 -1.25
N ILE A 59 12.92 -6.12 -2.34
CA ILE A 59 13.73 -5.11 -3.03
C ILE A 59 14.05 -3.96 -2.10
N LEU A 60 13.08 -3.42 -1.36
CA LEU A 60 13.31 -2.35 -0.38
C LEU A 60 14.26 -2.79 0.74
N TRP A 61 14.15 -4.03 1.20
CA TRP A 61 15.07 -4.58 2.20
C TRP A 61 16.49 -4.74 1.64
N LEU A 62 16.66 -5.32 0.45
CA LEU A 62 17.95 -5.44 -0.22
C LEU A 62 18.53 -4.06 -0.58
N PHE A 63 17.69 -3.11 -0.98
CA PHE A 63 18.08 -1.74 -1.27
C PHE A 63 18.48 -0.99 0.00
N SER A 64 17.83 -1.22 1.13
CA SER A 64 18.25 -0.75 2.45
C SER A 64 19.63 -1.30 2.84
N ILE A 65 19.87 -2.59 2.61
CA ILE A 65 21.18 -3.22 2.81
C ILE A 65 22.22 -2.60 1.87
N LEU A 66 21.88 -2.45 0.59
CA LEU A 66 22.74 -1.89 -0.44
C LEU A 66 23.06 -0.42 -0.16
N ILE A 67 22.09 0.41 0.22
CA ILE A 67 22.32 1.78 0.69
C ILE A 67 23.21 1.77 1.93
N GLY A 68 23.01 0.85 2.87
CA GLY A 68 23.88 0.71 4.03
C GLY A 68 25.33 0.42 3.62
N GLN A 69 25.52 -0.49 2.66
CA GLN A 69 26.83 -0.83 2.11
C GLN A 69 27.42 0.28 1.25
N LEU A 70 26.62 0.97 0.43
CA LEU A 70 27.02 2.09 -0.41
C LEU A 70 27.28 3.33 0.42
N ARG A 71 26.58 3.57 1.53
CA ARG A 71 26.90 4.63 2.49
C ARG A 71 28.18 4.30 3.24
N ALA A 72 28.41 3.04 3.62
CA ALA A 72 29.69 2.61 4.17
C ALA A 72 30.82 2.75 3.14
N ALA A 73 30.58 2.39 1.87
CA ALA A 73 31.54 2.51 0.77
C ALA A 73 31.76 3.96 0.33
N ARG A 74 30.72 4.80 0.28
CA ARG A 74 30.79 6.24 0.02
C ARG A 74 31.43 6.96 1.19
N ALA A 75 31.18 6.60 2.44
CA ALA A 75 31.95 7.12 3.56
C ALA A 75 33.44 6.76 3.44
N ASN A 76 33.76 5.58 2.87
CA ASN A 76 35.13 5.19 2.56
C ASN A 76 35.69 5.91 1.31
N GLN A 77 34.86 6.29 0.33
CA GLN A 77 35.27 7.00 -0.88
C GLN A 77 35.36 8.51 -0.66
N VAL A 78 34.37 9.17 -0.05
CA VAL A 78 34.37 10.60 0.30
C VAL A 78 35.57 10.94 1.18
N PHE A 79 35.96 10.06 2.10
CA PHE A 79 37.22 10.19 2.84
C PHE A 79 38.42 10.25 1.87
N VAL A 80 38.53 9.31 0.92
CA VAL A 80 39.67 9.24 -0.02
C VAL A 80 39.65 10.35 -1.08
N THR A 81 38.47 10.79 -1.53
CA THR A 81 38.27 11.73 -2.65
C THR A 81 38.29 13.19 -2.19
N GLU A 82 37.80 13.52 -0.98
CA GLU A 82 38.00 14.87 -0.42
C GLU A 82 39.44 15.11 0.03
N LEU A 83 40.17 14.05 0.42
CA LEU A 83 41.61 14.12 0.73
C LEU A 83 42.51 14.17 -0.54
N ALA A 84 41.95 13.90 -1.72
CA ALA A 84 42.70 13.97 -2.99
C ALA A 84 42.44 15.26 -3.79
N ARG A 85 41.53 16.12 -3.32
CA ARG A 85 41.25 17.42 -3.97
C ARG A 85 42.13 18.50 -3.34
N PRO A 86 43.00 19.17 -4.11
CA PRO A 86 43.68 20.38 -3.62
C PRO A 86 42.62 21.45 -3.29
N ALA A 87 42.86 22.21 -2.22
CA ALA A 87 41.96 23.30 -1.81
C ALA A 87 41.86 24.35 -2.94
N PRO A 88 40.64 24.80 -3.32
CA PRO A 88 40.44 25.64 -4.51
C PRO A 88 40.73 27.14 -4.31
N THR A 89 41.24 27.59 -3.15
CA THR A 89 41.47 29.02 -2.88
C THR A 89 42.83 29.26 -2.21
N PRO A 90 43.62 30.24 -2.67
CA PRO A 90 44.83 30.66 -1.98
C PRO A 90 44.45 31.33 -0.63
N PRO A 91 45.19 31.04 0.45
CA PRO A 91 44.90 31.57 1.79
C PRO A 91 45.07 33.09 1.86
N LYS A 92 44.23 33.78 2.65
CA LYS A 92 44.41 35.20 3.01
C LYS A 92 45.64 35.36 3.94
N PRO A 93 46.24 36.55 4.07
CA PRO A 93 47.42 36.76 4.93
C PRO A 93 47.04 36.42 6.39
N GLY A 94 47.65 35.36 6.95
CA GLY A 94 47.29 34.76 8.25
C GLY A 94 46.91 33.28 8.17
N GLU A 95 46.42 32.81 7.02
CA GLU A 95 46.04 31.39 6.78
C GLU A 95 47.18 30.54 6.15
N GLY A 96 48.34 31.15 5.87
CA GLY A 96 49.48 30.48 5.21
C GLY A 96 49.99 29.25 5.98
N ALA A 97 50.06 29.34 7.31
CA ALA A 97 50.52 28.24 8.17
C ALA A 97 49.52 27.06 8.22
N VAL A 98 48.22 27.34 8.25
CA VAL A 98 47.16 26.31 8.20
C VAL A 98 47.10 25.63 6.82
N GLY A 99 47.37 26.39 5.75
CA GLY A 99 47.53 25.86 4.40
C GLY A 99 48.71 24.89 4.27
N GLU A 100 49.83 25.19 4.90
CA GLU A 100 51.00 24.30 4.98
C GLU A 100 50.70 23.03 5.79
N ILE A 101 50.00 23.14 6.93
CA ILE A 101 49.57 21.97 7.70
C ILE A 101 48.64 21.08 6.87
N ASN A 102 47.65 21.66 6.18
CA ASN A 102 46.72 20.90 5.36
C ASN A 102 47.42 20.23 4.18
N THR A 103 48.32 20.91 3.48
CA THR A 103 49.08 20.33 2.36
C THR A 103 50.02 19.22 2.83
N LYS A 104 50.74 19.40 3.95
CA LYS A 104 51.54 18.33 4.57
C LYS A 104 50.67 17.14 4.99
N PHE A 105 49.53 17.39 5.63
CA PHE A 105 48.58 16.36 6.02
C PHE A 105 48.07 15.54 4.81
N GLN A 106 47.73 16.20 3.70
CA GLN A 106 47.31 15.52 2.47
C GLN A 106 48.44 14.73 1.81
N ALA A 107 49.66 15.27 1.78
CA ALA A 107 50.83 14.58 1.24
C ALA A 107 51.12 13.29 2.02
N ILE A 108 51.08 13.38 3.35
CA ILE A 108 51.27 12.26 4.28
C ILE A 108 50.19 11.18 4.07
N LEU A 109 48.92 11.58 3.98
CA LEU A 109 47.81 10.65 3.72
C LEU A 109 47.93 9.97 2.34
N ASN A 110 48.46 10.65 1.34
CA ASN A 110 48.66 10.09 0.00
C ASN A 110 49.84 9.14 -0.07
N GLU A 111 50.93 9.40 0.66
CA GLU A 111 52.07 8.47 0.77
C GLU A 111 51.68 7.20 1.53
N MET A 112 50.86 7.32 2.57
CA MET A 112 50.30 6.15 3.29
C MET A 112 49.32 5.31 2.46
N LYS A 113 48.59 5.90 1.50
CA LYS A 113 47.76 5.12 0.55
C LYS A 113 48.61 4.21 -0.34
N ARG A 114 49.88 4.55 -0.57
CA ARG A 114 50.82 3.81 -1.43
C ARG A 114 51.54 2.68 -0.69
N SER A 115 51.68 2.75 0.63
CA SER A 115 52.31 1.69 1.43
C SER A 115 51.41 0.45 1.57
N LYS A 116 52.00 -0.74 1.77
CA LYS A 116 51.26 -2.01 1.96
C LYS A 116 50.40 -2.05 3.25
N LEU A 117 50.56 -1.08 4.16
CA LEU A 117 49.66 -0.86 5.31
C LEU A 117 48.36 -0.11 4.93
N GLY A 118 48.27 0.40 3.69
CA GLY A 118 47.19 1.24 3.16
C GLY A 118 45.86 0.53 2.86
N SER A 119 45.50 -0.56 3.58
CA SER A 119 44.12 -1.01 3.51
C SER A 119 43.23 0.10 4.06
N ARG A 120 42.23 0.56 3.29
CA ARG A 120 41.31 1.67 3.65
C ARG A 120 40.63 1.50 5.03
N ARG A 121 40.68 0.29 5.58
CA ARG A 121 40.17 -0.09 6.90
C ARG A 121 41.17 0.22 8.04
N PHE A 122 42.47 0.08 7.79
CA PHE A 122 43.55 0.24 8.78
C PHE A 122 43.66 1.68 9.31
N LEU A 123 43.64 2.70 8.42
CA LEU A 123 43.74 4.12 8.79
C LEU A 123 42.56 4.63 9.66
N ARG A 124 41.37 4.03 9.50
CA ARG A 124 40.18 4.41 10.28
C ARG A 124 40.11 3.68 11.62
N GLU A 125 40.78 2.54 11.74
CA GLU A 125 40.80 1.71 12.95
C GLU A 125 41.98 2.03 13.87
N MET A 126 43.08 2.62 13.37
CA MET A 126 44.23 3.03 14.19
C MET A 126 43.91 4.15 15.19
N PRO A 127 44.40 4.08 16.43
CA PRO A 127 44.21 5.12 17.43
C PRO A 127 45.16 6.31 17.22
N TRP A 128 44.68 7.53 17.49
CA TRP A 128 45.44 8.77 17.34
C TRP A 128 45.65 9.43 18.69
N TYR A 129 46.88 9.80 19.01
CA TYR A 129 47.23 10.50 20.24
C TYR A 129 47.93 11.79 19.89
N ILE A 130 47.70 12.82 20.71
CA ILE A 130 48.40 14.10 20.61
C ILE A 130 49.32 14.27 21.80
N ILE A 131 50.53 14.76 21.55
CA ILE A 131 51.54 15.00 22.57
C ILE A 131 51.66 16.50 22.74
N ILE A 132 51.35 16.99 23.95
CA ILE A 132 51.41 18.41 24.32
C ILE A 132 52.37 18.62 25.49
N GLY A 133 53.01 19.78 25.56
CA GLY A 133 53.85 20.17 26.69
C GLY A 133 54.86 21.25 26.31
N PRO A 134 55.46 21.94 27.29
CA PRO A 134 56.39 23.05 27.07
C PRO A 134 57.51 22.75 26.04
N PRO A 135 58.07 23.77 25.37
CA PRO A 135 59.21 23.60 24.49
C PRO A 135 60.41 23.03 25.25
N GLY A 136 61.23 22.21 24.57
CA GLY A 136 62.42 21.64 25.20
C GLY A 136 62.18 20.48 26.16
N THR A 137 60.94 20.09 26.46
CA THR A 137 60.59 18.92 27.31
C THR A 137 61.04 17.56 26.76
N GLY A 138 61.40 17.48 25.48
CA GLY A 138 61.89 16.24 24.84
C GLY A 138 60.80 15.38 24.19
N LYS A 139 59.64 15.95 23.80
CA LYS A 139 58.54 15.26 23.09
C LYS A 139 59.00 14.48 21.85
N THR A 140 59.63 15.17 20.91
CA THR A 140 60.13 14.59 19.66
C THR A 140 61.20 13.53 19.91
N THR A 141 62.10 13.77 20.88
CA THR A 141 63.14 12.82 21.27
C THR A 141 62.55 11.56 21.88
N ALA A 142 61.56 11.70 22.78
CA ALA A 142 60.82 10.58 23.36
C ALA A 142 60.14 9.75 22.27
N LEU A 143 59.52 10.37 21.27
CA LEU A 143 58.92 9.63 20.15
C LEU A 143 59.95 8.85 19.32
N ARG A 144 61.01 9.52 18.85
CA ARG A 144 62.02 8.87 18.00
C ARG A 144 62.78 7.76 18.72
N GLN A 145 62.95 7.89 20.03
CA GLN A 145 63.66 6.91 20.86
C GLN A 145 62.73 6.01 21.67
N SER A 146 61.43 6.02 21.40
CA SER A 146 60.45 5.14 22.06
C SER A 146 60.67 3.66 21.77
N GLY A 147 61.51 3.32 20.80
CA GLY A 147 61.64 1.96 20.27
C GLY A 147 60.48 1.52 19.38
N LEU A 148 59.51 2.40 19.11
CA LEU A 148 58.42 2.11 18.17
C LEU A 148 58.97 1.91 16.75
N HIS A 149 58.33 1.02 16.00
CA HIS A 149 58.65 0.83 14.58
C HIS A 149 57.89 1.89 13.76
N PHE A 150 58.63 2.65 12.95
CA PHE A 150 58.10 3.72 12.09
C PHE A 150 58.26 3.32 10.62
N PRO A 151 57.20 2.79 9.96
CA PRO A 151 57.29 2.31 8.58
C PRO A 151 57.47 3.42 7.54
N VAL A 152 57.10 4.65 7.90
CA VAL A 152 57.19 5.84 7.05
C VAL A 152 57.77 6.98 7.88
N ASP A 153 59.05 7.29 7.70
CA ASP A 153 59.67 8.46 8.34
C ASP A 153 59.52 9.67 7.42
N LEU A 154 58.50 10.50 7.69
CA LEU A 154 58.16 11.70 6.92
C LEU A 154 58.81 12.98 7.50
N SER A 155 59.67 12.84 8.49
CA SER A 155 60.15 13.94 9.32
C SER A 155 61.53 14.48 8.88
N ASP A 156 61.95 14.19 7.64
CA ASP A 156 63.34 14.32 7.19
C ASP A 156 63.78 15.75 6.81
N ASP A 157 63.23 16.78 7.49
CA ASP A 157 63.48 18.19 7.16
C ASP A 157 64.13 19.03 8.28
N LEU A 158 64.72 18.41 9.31
CA LEU A 158 65.52 19.13 10.32
C LEU A 158 66.76 18.33 10.74
N LYS A 159 67.81 18.38 9.92
CA LYS A 159 69.21 18.05 10.31
C LYS A 159 69.92 19.20 11.05
N GLY A 160 69.18 20.12 11.67
CA GLY A 160 69.70 21.21 12.48
C GLY A 160 69.03 21.23 13.85
N VAL A 161 69.77 21.66 14.88
CA VAL A 161 69.39 21.70 16.31
C VAL A 161 68.30 22.76 16.60
N GLY A 162 67.32 22.92 15.72
CA GLY A 162 66.17 23.82 15.87
C GLY A 162 64.88 23.00 15.99
N GLY A 163 64.09 23.26 17.04
CA GLY A 163 62.91 22.47 17.40
C GLY A 163 61.78 22.44 16.36
N THR A 164 60.78 21.58 16.61
CA THR A 164 59.56 21.42 15.79
C THR A 164 58.86 22.75 15.59
N ARG A 165 58.78 23.21 14.32
CA ARG A 165 58.10 24.46 13.98
C ARG A 165 56.58 24.29 14.01
N ASN A 166 55.96 23.31 13.35
CA ASN A 166 54.49 23.20 13.32
C ASN A 166 54.00 21.95 14.09
N CYS A 167 53.35 20.99 13.43
CA CYS A 167 53.03 19.69 13.99
C CYS A 167 53.69 18.58 13.15
N ASP A 168 54.41 17.68 13.80
CA ASP A 168 55.01 16.51 13.16
C ASP A 168 54.13 15.28 13.38
N TRP A 169 54.04 14.44 12.36
CA TRP A 169 53.19 13.25 12.38
C TRP A 169 54.07 11.99 12.38
N PHE A 170 53.93 11.19 13.42
CA PHE A 170 54.66 9.95 13.60
C PHE A 170 53.71 8.76 13.45
N PHE A 171 53.96 7.92 12.45
CA PHE A 171 53.14 6.75 12.14
C PHE A 171 53.84 5.49 12.60
N THR A 172 53.17 4.72 13.46
CA THR A 172 53.66 3.42 13.93
C THR A 172 52.74 2.30 13.47
N ASP A 173 53.15 1.06 13.71
CA ASP A 173 52.29 -0.10 13.43
C ASP A 173 51.02 -0.13 14.31
N ASP A 174 51.06 0.54 15.46
CA ASP A 174 50.01 0.46 16.49
C ASP A 174 49.18 1.76 16.64
N ALA A 175 49.74 2.94 16.29
CA ALA A 175 49.09 4.23 16.52
C ALA A 175 49.64 5.36 15.61
N VAL A 176 48.89 6.47 15.55
CA VAL A 176 49.37 7.74 14.99
C VAL A 176 49.60 8.73 16.14
N LEU A 177 50.80 9.31 16.19
CA LEU A 177 51.22 10.24 17.21
C LEU A 177 51.43 11.60 16.57
N VAL A 178 50.71 12.61 17.05
CA VAL A 178 50.87 13.99 16.62
C VAL A 178 51.74 14.71 17.64
N ASP A 179 52.96 15.07 17.24
CA ASP A 179 53.84 15.91 18.04
C ASP A 179 53.55 17.37 17.75
N THR A 180 53.27 18.13 18.81
CA THR A 180 52.92 19.56 18.70
C THR A 180 54.15 20.41 18.98
N ALA A 181 54.34 21.49 18.20
CA ALA A 181 55.36 22.48 18.52
C ALA A 181 55.12 23.06 19.93
N GLY A 182 56.21 23.26 20.66
CA GLY A 182 56.15 23.82 22.02
C GLY A 182 55.54 25.23 22.09
N ARG A 183 55.51 25.98 20.98
CA ARG A 183 54.85 27.30 20.91
C ARG A 183 53.34 27.23 21.12
N TYR A 184 52.71 26.10 20.83
CA TYR A 184 51.30 25.92 21.16
C TYR A 184 51.06 25.77 22.66
N THR A 185 52.11 25.66 23.48
CA THR A 185 52.04 25.57 24.95
C THR A 185 52.76 26.69 25.70
N GLU A 186 53.49 27.57 25.02
CA GLU A 186 54.07 28.78 25.59
C GLU A 186 53.89 29.90 24.57
N GLN A 187 53.17 30.96 24.95
CA GLN A 187 52.88 32.09 24.06
C GLN A 187 54.16 32.83 23.66
N GLY A 188 54.80 32.38 22.58
CA GLY A 188 55.96 33.00 21.96
C GLY A 188 55.60 33.72 20.67
N SER A 189 55.90 35.02 20.62
CA SER A 189 55.89 35.95 19.46
C SER A 189 54.53 36.39 18.87
N ASP A 190 53.51 35.52 18.67
CA ASP A 190 52.18 35.93 18.16
C ASP A 190 51.01 35.04 18.67
N PRO A 191 50.35 35.42 19.77
CA PRO A 191 49.32 34.59 20.42
C PRO A 191 48.04 34.37 19.59
N GLU A 192 47.66 35.30 18.72
CA GLU A 192 46.42 35.19 17.94
C GLU A 192 46.61 34.26 16.75
N ALA A 193 47.75 34.36 16.05
CA ALA A 193 48.10 33.48 14.94
C ALA A 193 48.24 32.02 15.39
N ASP A 194 48.92 31.76 16.51
CA ASP A 194 49.10 30.40 17.05
C ASP A 194 47.78 29.77 17.52
N ALA A 195 46.87 30.55 18.11
CA ALA A 195 45.55 30.07 18.51
C ALA A 195 44.67 29.72 17.29
N ALA A 196 44.73 30.53 16.23
CA ALA A 196 44.03 30.25 14.98
C ALA A 196 44.60 29.03 14.26
N GLU A 197 45.93 28.86 14.25
CA GLU A 197 46.60 27.68 13.69
C GLU A 197 46.19 26.40 14.42
N TRP A 198 46.18 26.43 15.75
CA TRP A 198 45.73 25.34 16.61
C TRP A 198 44.26 24.99 16.39
N ALA A 199 43.36 25.97 16.38
CA ALA A 199 41.94 25.75 16.14
C ALA A 199 41.68 25.22 14.72
N GLY A 200 42.41 25.71 13.71
CA GLY A 200 42.38 25.20 12.35
C GLY A 200 42.77 23.72 12.29
N PHE A 201 43.85 23.35 12.98
CA PHE A 201 44.31 21.96 13.10
C PHE A 201 43.27 21.04 13.77
N LEU A 202 42.68 21.45 14.89
CA LEU A 202 41.63 20.67 15.57
C LEU A 202 40.36 20.52 14.71
N ASN A 203 39.99 21.56 13.97
CA ASN A 203 38.89 21.48 13.01
C ASN A 203 39.18 20.51 11.87
N LEU A 204 40.42 20.42 11.39
CA LEU A 204 40.83 19.40 10.41
C LEU A 204 40.67 17.99 10.98
N LEU A 205 41.11 17.74 12.22
CA LEU A 205 40.92 16.46 12.89
C LEU A 205 39.43 16.09 13.01
N LYS A 206 38.60 17.04 13.46
CA LYS A 206 37.15 16.88 13.59
C LYS A 206 36.47 16.62 12.25
N LYS A 207 36.84 17.35 11.20
CA LYS A 207 36.29 17.20 9.84
C LYS A 207 36.61 15.82 9.25
N HIS A 208 37.85 15.35 9.39
CA HIS A 208 38.30 14.14 8.70
C HIS A 208 38.09 12.84 9.48
N ARG A 209 38.19 12.85 10.81
CA ARG A 209 37.98 11.63 11.64
C ARG A 209 36.66 11.62 12.42
N GLY A 210 35.97 12.76 12.54
CA GLY A 210 34.67 12.86 13.18
C GLY A 210 34.68 12.34 14.62
N ARG A 211 33.91 11.26 14.85
CA ARG A 211 33.64 10.67 16.17
C ARG A 211 34.82 9.93 16.84
N ARG A 212 35.99 9.91 16.21
CA ARG A 212 37.24 9.29 16.71
C ARG A 212 38.44 10.18 16.40
N ALA A 213 38.29 11.48 16.58
CA ALA A 213 39.34 12.44 16.20
C ALA A 213 40.68 12.15 16.91
N LEU A 214 40.60 11.83 18.20
CA LEU A 214 41.70 11.45 19.09
C LEU A 214 41.21 10.36 20.05
N ASN A 215 42.14 9.55 20.56
CA ASN A 215 41.90 8.45 21.48
C ASN A 215 42.47 8.73 22.88
N GLY A 216 43.40 9.69 23.00
CA GLY A 216 43.96 10.17 24.26
C GLY A 216 44.94 11.31 24.04
N VAL A 217 45.36 11.95 25.12
CA VAL A 217 46.35 13.03 25.13
C VAL A 217 47.53 12.61 26.00
N ILE A 218 48.76 12.82 25.51
CA ILE A 218 49.98 12.61 26.28
C ILE A 218 50.53 13.99 26.64
N VAL A 219 50.65 14.27 27.93
CA VAL A 219 51.21 15.53 28.43
C VAL A 219 52.66 15.27 28.82
N ALA A 220 53.61 15.90 28.15
CA ALA A 220 55.04 15.75 28.46
C ALA A 220 55.55 16.94 29.29
N ILE A 221 56.14 16.66 30.45
CA ILE A 221 56.83 17.64 31.30
C ILE A 221 58.19 17.08 31.67
N SER A 222 59.27 17.83 31.52
CA SER A 222 60.58 17.32 31.93
C SER A 222 60.85 17.54 33.41
N VAL A 223 61.73 16.73 33.99
CA VAL A 223 62.18 16.91 35.38
C VAL A 223 62.75 18.31 35.62
N ARG A 224 63.35 18.95 34.60
CA ARG A 224 63.89 20.30 34.72
C ARG A 224 62.78 21.33 34.92
N GLU A 225 61.70 21.28 34.14
CA GLU A 225 60.56 22.19 34.36
C GLU A 225 59.84 21.84 35.68
N LEU A 226 59.75 20.56 36.01
CA LEU A 226 59.13 20.08 37.25
C LEU A 226 59.87 20.60 38.50
N LEU A 227 61.20 20.62 38.50
CA LEU A 227 62.03 21.13 39.59
C LEU A 227 62.28 22.65 39.53
N GLY A 228 61.67 23.34 38.57
CA GLY A 228 61.79 24.79 38.42
C GLY A 228 61.04 25.58 39.51
N PRO A 229 61.02 26.92 39.41
CA PRO A 229 60.26 27.78 40.31
C PRO A 229 58.78 27.38 40.35
N LYS A 230 58.17 27.41 41.54
CA LYS A 230 56.77 27.01 41.75
C LYS A 230 55.77 27.83 40.93
N GLU A 231 56.10 29.09 40.65
CA GLU A 231 55.24 29.99 39.85
C GLU A 231 55.20 29.58 38.39
N ASP A 232 56.37 29.29 37.81
CA ASP A 232 56.53 28.80 36.43
C ASP A 232 55.82 27.46 36.26
N LEU A 233 55.98 26.54 37.22
CA LEU A 233 55.31 25.23 37.17
C LEU A 233 53.78 25.37 37.20
N ARG A 234 53.24 26.29 38.00
CA ARG A 234 51.80 26.60 37.99
C ARG A 234 51.36 27.25 36.67
N ALA A 235 52.20 28.08 36.05
CA ALA A 235 51.92 28.67 34.75
C ALA A 235 51.85 27.60 33.66
N HIS A 236 52.81 26.68 33.59
CA HIS A 236 52.76 25.53 32.68
C HIS A 236 51.51 24.68 32.93
N GLY A 237 51.16 24.42 34.20
CA GLY A 237 49.97 23.65 34.54
C GLY A 237 48.66 24.30 34.05
N ARG A 238 48.51 25.62 34.23
CA ARG A 238 47.34 26.36 33.72
C ARG A 238 47.25 26.33 32.20
N GLU A 239 48.37 26.46 31.51
CA GLU A 239 48.39 26.45 30.05
C GLU A 239 48.08 25.06 29.48
N ILE A 240 48.65 23.99 30.07
CA ILE A 240 48.28 22.60 29.71
C ILE A 240 46.78 22.39 29.92
N ARG A 241 46.22 22.83 31.05
CA ARG A 241 44.79 22.72 31.34
C ARG A 241 43.94 23.42 30.30
N LYS A 242 44.32 24.65 29.93
CA LYS A 242 43.66 25.41 28.86
C LYS A 242 43.64 24.64 27.55
N ARG A 243 44.77 24.04 27.14
CA ARG A 243 44.84 23.23 25.91
C ARG A 243 44.00 21.95 25.98
N LEU A 244 43.94 21.30 27.14
CA LEU A 244 43.05 20.15 27.35
C LEU A 244 41.57 20.56 27.26
N ALA A 245 41.20 21.74 27.79
CA ALA A 245 39.85 22.29 27.66
C ALA A 245 39.52 22.63 26.19
N GLU A 246 40.44 23.27 25.45
CA GLU A 246 40.27 23.54 24.02
C GLU A 246 40.07 22.25 23.21
N LEU A 247 40.85 21.20 23.49
CA LEU A 247 40.69 19.88 22.86
C LEU A 247 39.31 19.29 23.14
N ARG A 248 38.87 19.34 24.40
CA ARG A 248 37.55 18.85 24.81
C ARG A 248 36.43 19.62 24.10
N ASP A 249 36.47 20.94 24.12
CA ASP A 249 35.39 21.79 23.67
C ASP A 249 35.28 21.79 22.13
N GLN A 250 36.43 21.86 21.42
CA GLN A 250 36.42 21.85 19.96
C GLN A 250 36.10 20.47 19.39
N LEU A 251 36.62 19.39 19.99
CA LEU A 251 36.36 18.04 19.50
C LEU A 251 35.08 17.42 20.07
N ALA A 252 34.50 18.00 21.13
CA ALA A 252 33.37 17.48 21.91
C ALA A 252 33.61 16.04 22.42
N MET A 253 34.82 15.81 22.95
CA MET A 253 35.26 14.50 23.45
C MET A 253 35.92 14.64 24.82
N HIS A 254 35.64 13.70 25.72
CA HIS A 254 36.35 13.56 26.97
C HIS A 254 37.46 12.51 26.80
N LEU A 255 38.72 12.96 26.84
CA LEU A 255 39.89 12.16 26.47
C LEU A 255 40.71 11.78 27.71
N PRO A 256 41.21 10.53 27.81
CA PRO A 256 42.16 10.16 28.85
C PRO A 256 43.49 10.90 28.63
N VAL A 257 44.04 11.44 29.71
CA VAL A 257 45.29 12.21 29.72
C VAL A 257 46.38 11.43 30.43
N TYR A 258 47.49 11.18 29.75
CA TYR A 258 48.64 10.45 30.28
C TYR A 258 49.78 11.43 30.54
N LEU A 259 50.14 11.63 31.81
CA LEU A 259 51.25 12.52 32.17
C LEU A 259 52.58 11.77 32.08
N LEU A 260 53.45 12.24 31.19
CA LEU A 260 54.78 11.71 30.94
C LEU A 260 55.82 12.67 31.52
N VAL A 261 56.45 12.28 32.63
CA VAL A 261 57.60 12.98 33.18
C VAL A 261 58.84 12.52 32.41
N THR A 262 59.41 13.40 31.60
CA THR A 262 60.55 13.12 30.72
C THR A 262 61.86 13.58 31.34
N LYS A 263 62.98 13.15 30.76
CA LYS A 263 64.35 13.50 31.20
C LYS A 263 64.65 13.12 32.65
N LEU A 264 64.19 11.95 33.09
CA LEU A 264 64.46 11.47 34.45
C LEU A 264 65.96 11.24 34.73
N ASP A 265 66.76 11.10 33.68
CA ASP A 265 68.23 11.08 33.70
C ASP A 265 68.87 12.32 34.36
N LEU A 266 68.16 13.46 34.39
CA LEU A 266 68.63 14.66 35.08
C LEU A 266 68.56 14.55 36.61
N VAL A 267 67.91 13.52 37.16
CA VAL A 267 67.90 13.26 38.60
C VAL A 267 69.26 12.65 39.01
N PRO A 268 69.98 13.25 39.97
CA PRO A 268 71.28 12.73 40.39
C PRO A 268 71.21 11.26 40.82
N GLY A 269 72.10 10.45 40.25
CA GLY A 269 72.17 9.01 40.50
C GLY A 269 71.28 8.12 39.62
N PHE A 270 70.42 8.67 38.74
CA PHE A 270 69.54 7.87 37.87
C PHE A 270 70.31 6.88 36.99
N GLU A 271 71.28 7.36 36.22
CA GLU A 271 72.01 6.51 35.27
C GLU A 271 72.79 5.41 35.99
N ALA A 272 73.50 5.76 37.06
CA ALA A 272 74.23 4.81 37.89
C ALA A 272 73.30 3.74 38.52
N PHE A 273 72.09 4.14 38.91
CA PHE A 273 71.11 3.24 39.49
C PHE A 273 70.56 2.22 38.49
N PHE A 274 70.32 2.63 37.24
CA PHE A 274 69.69 1.79 36.21
C PHE A 274 70.63 1.24 35.13
N GLU A 275 71.94 1.48 35.21
CA GLU A 275 72.93 1.10 34.20
C GLU A 275 72.86 -0.39 33.80
N GLU A 276 72.76 -1.28 34.79
CA GLU A 276 72.76 -2.74 34.63
C GLU A 276 71.46 -3.33 34.06
N MET A 277 70.41 -2.52 33.86
CA MET A 277 69.17 -3.02 33.26
C MET A 277 69.43 -3.51 31.83
N THR A 278 68.90 -4.69 31.52
CA THR A 278 68.82 -5.23 30.16
C THR A 278 67.91 -4.38 29.28
N THR A 279 68.00 -4.52 27.95
CA THR A 279 67.10 -3.82 27.02
C THR A 279 65.62 -4.06 27.35
N GLU A 280 65.26 -5.30 27.68
CA GLU A 280 63.88 -5.65 28.03
C GLU A 280 63.42 -4.99 29.33
N GLU A 281 64.28 -4.96 30.36
CA GLU A 281 63.96 -4.29 31.62
C GLU A 281 63.86 -2.78 31.45
N ARG A 282 64.63 -2.16 30.55
CA ARG A 282 64.51 -0.73 30.25
C ARG A 282 63.21 -0.40 29.54
N GLU A 283 62.59 -1.33 28.83
CA GLU A 283 61.30 -1.12 28.18
C GLU A 283 60.11 -1.16 29.16
N GLN A 284 60.30 -1.62 30.40
CA GLN A 284 59.23 -1.78 31.40
C GLN A 284 58.50 -0.46 31.70
N VAL A 285 57.28 -0.56 32.23
CA VAL A 285 56.52 0.61 32.67
C VAL A 285 57.02 1.05 34.05
N TRP A 286 57.43 2.31 34.18
CA TRP A 286 57.69 2.92 35.48
C TRP A 286 56.75 4.10 35.74
N GLY A 287 55.71 3.85 36.52
CA GLY A 287 54.64 4.82 36.75
C GLY A 287 53.43 4.19 37.43
N THR A 288 52.30 4.90 37.40
CA THR A 288 51.01 4.42 37.88
C THR A 288 49.92 4.69 36.85
N THR A 289 48.98 3.75 36.76
CA THR A 289 47.83 3.77 35.86
C THR A 289 46.59 3.77 36.75
N LEU A 290 45.86 4.88 36.80
CA LEU A 290 44.78 5.12 37.78
C LEU A 290 43.49 4.34 37.42
N PRO A 291 42.49 4.19 38.30
CA PRO A 291 41.22 3.59 37.90
C PRO A 291 40.45 4.48 36.89
N VAL A 292 39.65 3.87 36.03
CA VAL A 292 38.78 4.57 35.06
C VAL A 292 37.64 5.31 35.77
N GLU A 293 37.20 4.80 36.91
CA GLU A 293 36.13 5.37 37.74
C GLU A 293 36.74 6.04 38.98
N GLY A 294 36.47 7.33 39.19
CA GLY A 294 36.92 8.11 40.34
C GLY A 294 37.61 9.42 39.96
N GLY A 295 37.31 10.50 40.68
CA GLY A 295 38.08 11.74 40.59
C GLY A 295 39.51 11.51 41.10
N VAL A 296 40.50 12.03 40.37
CA VAL A 296 41.90 11.91 40.79
C VAL A 296 42.24 13.09 41.69
N ASP A 297 42.51 12.79 42.97
CA ASP A 297 43.05 13.77 43.91
C ASP A 297 44.58 13.66 43.99
N SER A 298 45.22 14.79 44.26
CA SER A 298 46.66 14.95 44.46
C SER A 298 47.24 14.00 45.51
N VAL A 299 46.45 13.64 46.52
CA VAL A 299 46.79 12.66 47.56
C VAL A 299 47.00 11.25 46.98
N THR A 300 46.20 10.88 45.96
CA THR A 300 46.36 9.59 45.27
C THR A 300 47.68 9.57 44.51
N VAL A 301 48.02 10.66 43.83
CA VAL A 301 49.29 10.77 43.08
C VAL A 301 50.50 10.69 44.01
N GLU A 302 50.49 11.41 45.13
CA GLU A 302 51.53 11.38 46.16
C GLU A 302 51.77 9.95 46.69
N ARG A 303 50.69 9.24 47.03
CA ARG A 303 50.76 7.85 47.49
C ARG A 303 51.40 6.91 46.46
N GLU A 304 50.99 7.03 45.19
CA GLU A 304 51.53 6.18 44.12
C GLU A 304 53.02 6.48 43.83
N LEU A 305 53.43 7.75 43.93
CA LEU A 305 54.84 8.14 43.79
C LEU A 305 55.69 7.62 44.95
N GLN A 306 55.20 7.71 46.19
CA GLN A 306 55.87 7.11 47.35
C GLN A 306 56.03 5.59 47.20
N ALA A 307 55.02 4.91 46.64
CA ALA A 307 55.13 3.48 46.33
C ALA A 307 56.18 3.19 45.25
N LEU A 308 56.33 4.06 44.23
CA LEU A 308 57.40 3.96 43.24
C LEU A 308 58.78 4.15 43.88
N ALA A 309 58.92 5.11 44.79
CA ALA A 309 60.16 5.36 45.53
C ALA A 309 60.52 4.21 46.46
N ALA A 310 59.56 3.66 47.20
CA ALA A 310 59.77 2.48 48.05
C ALA A 310 60.24 1.26 47.24
N ARG A 311 59.73 1.08 46.01
CA ARG A 311 60.22 0.04 45.09
C ARG A 311 61.66 0.29 44.63
N ALA A 312 62.06 1.55 44.43
CA ALA A 312 63.45 1.90 44.14
C ALA A 312 64.35 1.63 45.36
N GLU A 313 63.90 1.99 46.57
CA GLU A 313 64.61 1.72 47.82
C GLU A 313 64.80 0.23 48.08
N ALA A 314 63.79 -0.61 47.81
CA ALA A 314 63.92 -2.06 47.92
C ALA A 314 65.00 -2.67 46.99
N ARG A 315 65.28 -2.03 45.85
CA ARG A 315 66.35 -2.44 44.92
C ARG A 315 67.74 -1.96 45.37
N LEU A 316 67.82 -1.04 46.32
CA LEU A 316 69.05 -0.38 46.71
C LEU A 316 70.10 -1.37 47.25
N ALA A 317 69.69 -2.30 48.12
CA ALA A 317 70.61 -3.28 48.71
C ALA A 317 71.34 -4.13 47.65
N GLY A 318 70.62 -4.59 46.62
CA GLY A 318 71.20 -5.34 45.50
C GLY A 318 72.14 -4.49 44.64
N ARG A 319 71.77 -3.23 44.37
CA ARG A 319 72.62 -2.29 43.62
C ARG A 319 73.89 -1.92 44.39
N LEU A 320 73.83 -1.76 45.71
CA LEU A 320 75.01 -1.47 46.54
C LEU A 320 75.96 -2.67 46.67
N ALA A 321 75.44 -3.89 46.58
CA ALA A 321 76.24 -5.12 46.58
C ALA A 321 76.99 -5.37 45.26
N SER A 322 76.67 -4.62 44.20
CA SER A 322 77.31 -4.74 42.89
C SER A 322 78.74 -4.17 42.91
N ASP A 323 79.61 -4.67 42.03
CA ASP A 323 81.02 -4.27 41.94
C ASP A 323 81.16 -2.94 41.19
N VAL A 324 80.75 -1.86 41.84
CA VAL A 324 80.79 -0.48 41.31
C VAL A 324 81.79 0.38 42.10
N PRO A 325 82.49 1.33 41.44
CA PRO A 325 83.37 2.28 42.13
C PRO A 325 82.65 3.06 43.23
N LEU A 326 83.37 3.44 44.30
CA LEU A 326 82.80 4.12 45.48
C LEU A 326 82.00 5.38 45.12
N ALA A 327 82.48 6.18 44.17
CA ALA A 327 81.78 7.38 43.70
C ALA A 327 80.42 7.05 43.08
N GLN A 328 80.35 6.00 42.25
CA GLN A 328 79.10 5.54 41.63
C GLN A 328 78.17 4.88 42.67
N ARG A 329 78.73 4.15 43.63
CA ARG A 329 77.97 3.58 44.77
C ARG A 329 77.29 4.66 45.61
N ALA A 330 77.95 5.80 45.82
CA ALA A 330 77.38 6.95 46.52
C ALA A 330 76.20 7.57 45.76
N GLU A 331 76.29 7.66 44.43
CA GLU A 331 75.20 8.14 43.57
C GLU A 331 74.01 7.17 43.57
N ILE A 332 74.26 5.86 43.51
CA ILE A 332 73.23 4.81 43.66
C ILE A 332 72.50 4.95 45.01
N PHE A 333 73.23 5.16 46.10
CA PHE A 333 72.67 5.36 47.44
C PHE A 333 71.75 6.58 47.53
N ARG A 334 72.11 7.69 46.88
CA ARG A 334 71.36 8.94 46.94
C ARG A 334 70.08 8.92 46.10
N PHE A 335 70.03 8.12 45.04
CA PHE A 335 68.97 8.19 44.03
C PHE A 335 67.54 8.05 44.59
N PRO A 336 67.19 7.06 45.45
CA PRO A 336 65.81 6.95 45.97
C PRO A 336 65.34 8.20 46.72
N ALA A 337 66.23 8.84 47.49
CA ALA A 337 65.93 10.09 48.19
C ALA A 337 65.80 11.28 47.23
N GLN A 338 66.57 11.32 46.13
CA GLN A 338 66.42 12.33 45.09
C GLN A 338 65.08 12.18 44.34
N LEU A 339 64.63 10.95 44.11
CA LEU A 339 63.35 10.68 43.47
C LEU A 339 62.16 11.21 44.28
N LEU A 340 62.20 11.07 45.61
CA LEU A 340 61.18 11.62 46.51
C LEU A 340 61.07 13.15 46.46
N ARG A 341 62.11 13.86 45.98
CA ARG A 341 62.04 15.33 45.80
C ARG A 341 61.07 15.75 44.70
N LEU A 342 60.67 14.83 43.83
CA LEU A 342 59.68 15.10 42.77
C LEU A 342 58.24 15.17 43.31
N ASP A 343 57.99 14.74 44.55
CA ASP A 343 56.64 14.61 45.11
C ASP A 343 55.89 15.94 45.21
N ALA A 344 56.44 16.91 45.94
CA ALA A 344 55.80 18.22 46.10
C ALA A 344 55.59 18.98 44.77
N PRO A 345 56.55 18.99 43.82
CA PRO A 345 56.32 19.58 42.51
C PRO A 345 55.30 18.83 41.66
N LEU A 346 55.31 17.50 41.65
CA LEU A 346 54.34 16.70 40.89
C LEU A 346 52.92 16.90 41.42
N LYS A 347 52.76 17.01 42.74
CA LYS A 347 51.51 17.38 43.39
C LYS A 347 51.01 18.74 42.90
N LEU A 348 51.88 19.76 42.94
CA LEU A 348 51.57 21.12 42.49
C LEU A 348 51.14 21.18 41.02
N LEU A 349 51.83 20.44 40.14
CA LEU A 349 51.48 20.35 38.73
C LEU A 349 50.14 19.64 38.54
N THR A 350 49.92 18.53 39.26
CA THR A 350 48.68 17.75 39.18
C THR A 350 47.49 18.60 39.59
N ASP A 351 47.59 19.34 40.70
CA ASP A 351 46.54 20.27 41.16
C ASP A 351 46.27 21.37 40.13
N ALA A 352 47.32 21.93 39.53
CA ALA A 352 47.18 23.00 38.53
C ALA A 352 46.49 22.52 37.24
N VAL A 353 46.75 21.29 36.79
CA VAL A 353 46.22 20.73 35.54
C VAL A 353 44.87 20.04 35.74
N PHE A 354 44.76 19.20 36.76
CA PHE A 354 43.67 18.24 36.96
C PHE A 354 42.76 18.58 38.15
N GLY A 355 43.05 19.64 38.90
CA GLY A 355 42.21 20.07 40.03
C GLY A 355 40.82 20.52 39.62
N GLU A 356 39.81 20.18 40.42
CA GLU A 356 38.42 20.58 40.19
C GLU A 356 38.23 22.11 40.31
N THR A 357 37.38 22.66 39.44
CA THR A 357 36.95 24.07 39.54
C THR A 357 35.45 24.18 39.37
N ARG A 358 34.85 25.23 39.92
CA ARG A 358 33.40 25.48 39.82
C ARG A 358 32.92 25.72 38.37
N TYR A 359 33.80 26.18 37.49
CA TYR A 359 33.44 26.63 36.15
C TYR A 359 33.86 25.68 35.03
N ASP A 360 34.91 24.87 35.25
CA ASP A 360 35.41 23.90 34.27
C ASP A 360 35.47 22.49 34.86
N GLU A 361 34.98 21.52 34.09
CA GLU A 361 35.16 20.10 34.35
C GLU A 361 36.65 19.74 34.28
N ALA A 362 37.12 18.94 35.24
CA ALA A 362 38.52 18.54 35.36
C ALA A 362 38.94 17.61 34.19
N PRO A 363 40.14 17.78 33.62
CA PRO A 363 40.67 16.82 32.65
C PRO A 363 40.85 15.43 33.28
N TRP A 364 40.66 14.37 32.49
CA TRP A 364 40.73 12.99 32.99
C TRP A 364 42.15 12.47 33.05
N LEU A 365 42.81 12.64 34.19
CA LEU A 365 44.13 12.04 34.43
C LEU A 365 44.02 10.51 34.49
N ARG A 366 44.62 9.84 33.51
CA ARG A 366 44.61 8.37 33.38
C ARG A 366 45.84 7.74 34.02
N GLY A 367 46.99 8.40 34.04
CA GLY A 367 48.20 7.85 34.65
C GLY A 367 49.38 8.80 34.59
N ILE A 368 50.41 8.48 35.37
CA ILE A 368 51.66 9.24 35.47
C ILE A 368 52.83 8.27 35.27
N TYR A 369 53.73 8.60 34.35
CA TYR A 369 54.84 7.74 33.96
C TYR A 369 56.15 8.51 33.95
N LEU A 370 57.21 7.92 34.49
CA LEU A 370 58.54 8.50 34.53
C LEU A 370 59.41 7.87 33.43
N THR A 371 60.00 8.69 32.58
CA THR A 371 60.71 8.23 31.38
C THR A 371 61.96 9.04 31.07
N SER A 372 62.86 8.44 30.31
CA SER A 372 64.05 9.09 29.77
C SER A 372 64.32 8.61 28.34
N ALA A 373 64.69 9.54 27.47
CA ALA A 373 65.02 9.31 26.07
C ALA A 373 66.33 10.08 25.79
N THR A 374 67.47 9.40 25.86
CA THR A 374 68.78 10.07 25.86
C THR A 374 69.25 10.53 24.48
N GLN A 375 69.66 11.80 24.40
CA GLN A 375 70.74 12.28 23.54
C GLN A 375 71.73 13.03 24.44
N GLU A 376 72.94 12.49 24.64
CA GLU A 376 74.04 13.26 25.18
C GLU A 376 74.52 14.30 24.17
N GLY A 377 74.75 15.51 24.70
CA GLY A 377 75.23 16.67 23.99
C GLY A 377 74.74 17.95 24.65
N SER A 378 74.90 18.09 25.97
CA SER A 378 74.47 19.29 26.70
C SER A 378 75.36 20.49 26.37
N PRO A 379 74.81 21.65 25.95
CA PRO A 379 75.53 22.94 25.90
C PRO A 379 75.83 23.52 27.28
N ILE A 380 75.23 22.98 28.35
CA ILE A 380 75.38 23.49 29.73
C ILE A 380 76.80 23.22 30.24
N ASP A 381 77.43 22.11 29.86
CA ASP A 381 78.82 21.85 30.26
C ASP A 381 79.78 22.88 29.67
N ARG A 382 79.52 23.42 28.47
CA ARG A 382 80.31 24.52 27.91
C ARG A 382 80.12 25.82 28.67
N LEU A 383 78.88 26.17 29.05
CA LEU A 383 78.60 27.37 29.83
C LEU A 383 79.12 27.28 31.27
N VAL A 384 79.05 26.11 31.90
CA VAL A 384 79.61 25.87 33.24
C VAL A 384 81.14 25.87 33.19
N THR A 385 81.73 25.34 32.13
CA THR A 385 83.19 25.41 31.88
C THR A 385 83.62 26.86 31.61
N GLU A 386 82.90 27.61 30.76
CA GLU A 386 83.17 29.03 30.46
C GLU A 386 82.96 29.94 31.67
N LEU A 387 81.94 29.71 32.50
CA LEU A 387 81.71 30.44 33.75
C LEU A 387 82.77 30.08 34.80
N ALA A 388 83.16 28.81 34.93
CA ALA A 388 84.21 28.41 35.85
C ALA A 388 85.59 28.97 35.44
N GLU A 389 85.88 29.03 34.13
CA GLU A 389 87.05 29.71 33.57
C GLU A 389 86.99 31.23 33.80
N GLY A 390 85.81 31.84 33.68
CA GLY A 390 85.60 33.27 33.94
C GLY A 390 85.73 33.70 35.41
N PHE A 391 85.50 32.80 36.36
CA PHE A 391 85.60 33.06 37.81
C PHE A 391 86.83 32.45 38.49
N GLY A 392 87.74 31.81 37.75
CA GLY A 392 89.01 31.27 38.27
C GLY A 392 88.86 30.15 39.31
N LEU A 393 87.73 29.44 39.30
CA LEU A 393 87.47 28.31 40.20
C LEU A 393 88.14 27.04 39.63
N PRO A 394 88.80 26.21 40.47
CA PRO A 394 89.34 24.94 40.00
C PRO A 394 88.20 24.03 39.56
N VAL A 395 88.12 23.76 38.26
CA VAL A 395 87.19 22.78 37.69
C VAL A 395 87.65 21.41 38.15
N GLN A 396 87.01 20.86 39.18
CA GLN A 396 87.06 19.42 39.43
C GLN A 396 86.37 18.78 38.25
N ALA A 397 87.17 18.21 37.34
CA ALA A 397 86.68 17.49 36.17
C ALA A 397 85.65 16.45 36.65
N ALA A 398 84.37 16.72 36.39
CA ALA A 398 83.38 15.66 36.37
C ALA A 398 83.94 14.57 35.44
N ALA A 399 83.88 13.31 35.89
CA ALA A 399 84.37 12.18 35.10
C ALA A 399 83.82 12.29 33.67
N PRO A 400 84.62 11.98 32.63
CA PRO A 400 84.13 12.04 31.26
C PRO A 400 82.86 11.21 31.17
N ALA A 401 81.73 11.87 30.88
CA ALA A 401 80.50 11.18 30.58
C ALA A 401 80.81 10.18 29.46
N ARG A 402 80.60 8.90 29.76
CA ARG A 402 80.82 7.83 28.78
C ARG A 402 79.86 8.12 27.64
N ARG A 403 80.37 8.54 26.48
CA ARG A 403 79.63 8.60 25.21
C ARG A 403 78.97 7.24 24.98
N GLY A 404 77.73 7.11 25.44
CA GLY A 404 76.98 5.88 25.48
C GLY A 404 75.96 5.86 24.37
N ASP A 405 75.73 4.68 23.80
CA ASP A 405 74.64 4.43 22.86
C ASP A 405 73.33 5.11 23.29
N LYS A 406 72.55 5.60 22.32
CA LYS A 406 71.21 6.15 22.54
C LYS A 406 70.35 5.13 23.28
N ARG A 407 70.08 5.35 24.57
CA ARG A 407 69.31 4.44 25.43
C ARG A 407 68.04 5.13 25.92
N SER A 408 66.89 4.53 25.64
CA SER A 408 65.61 4.94 26.23
C SER A 408 65.29 4.11 27.47
N PHE A 409 64.80 4.75 28.52
CA PHE A 409 64.32 4.11 29.74
C PHE A 409 62.82 4.37 29.92
N PHE A 410 62.12 3.29 30.22
CA PHE A 410 60.73 3.19 30.65
C PHE A 410 59.68 3.72 29.65
N LEU A 411 60.01 3.77 28.37
CA LEU A 411 59.20 4.48 27.36
C LEU A 411 58.37 3.56 26.45
N ARG A 412 58.95 2.45 25.97
CA ARG A 412 58.30 1.59 24.96
C ARG A 412 56.99 0.99 25.44
N ARG A 413 56.99 0.22 26.54
CA ARG A 413 55.78 -0.48 27.02
C ARG A 413 54.74 0.49 27.59
N VAL A 414 55.13 1.69 28.03
CA VAL A 414 54.18 2.75 28.38
C VAL A 414 53.32 3.12 27.18
N LEU A 415 53.95 3.30 26.01
CA LEU A 415 53.23 3.61 24.78
C LEU A 415 52.45 2.39 24.26
N THR A 416 53.10 1.24 24.07
CA THR A 416 52.49 0.07 23.40
C THR A 416 51.51 -0.73 24.26
N ASP A 417 51.84 -0.97 25.53
CA ASP A 417 51.07 -1.87 26.40
C ASP A 417 50.06 -1.16 27.29
N VAL A 418 50.24 0.15 27.53
CA VAL A 418 49.32 0.97 28.32
C VAL A 418 48.53 1.92 27.42
N ILE A 419 49.18 2.96 26.88
CA ILE A 419 48.48 4.06 26.20
C ILE A 419 47.69 3.56 24.98
N PHE A 420 48.32 2.79 24.08
CA PHE A 420 47.67 2.34 22.82
C PHE A 420 46.60 1.28 23.04
N ARG A 421 46.77 0.41 24.05
CA ARG A 421 45.77 -0.61 24.40
C ARG A 421 44.48 0.00 24.95
N GLU A 422 44.55 1.22 25.47
CA GLU A 422 43.43 1.97 26.02
C GLU A 422 42.72 2.88 25.01
N SER A 423 42.98 2.71 23.71
CA SER A 423 42.39 3.49 22.63
C SER A 423 40.85 3.55 22.61
N GLY A 424 40.16 2.63 23.26
CA GLY A 424 38.70 2.61 23.36
C GLY A 424 38.09 3.51 24.45
N LEU A 425 38.91 4.16 25.27
CA LEU A 425 38.42 4.91 26.45
C LEU A 425 37.84 6.29 26.15
N GLY A 426 38.16 6.93 25.01
CA GLY A 426 37.61 8.23 24.66
C GLY A 426 36.09 8.20 24.48
N ILE A 427 35.35 8.93 25.33
CA ILE A 427 33.88 8.96 25.33
C ILE A 427 33.40 10.21 24.59
N LEU A 428 32.46 10.03 23.66
CA LEU A 428 31.73 11.12 23.00
C LEU A 428 30.64 11.62 23.95
N ASP A 429 30.36 12.93 23.97
CA ASP A 429 29.35 13.60 24.82
C ASP A 429 28.15 12.69 25.19
N LEU A 430 28.09 12.30 26.46
CA LEU A 430 27.09 11.39 27.04
C LEU A 430 25.66 11.88 26.79
N ARG A 431 25.44 13.21 26.75
CA ARG A 431 24.11 13.81 26.51
C ARG A 431 23.57 13.54 25.11
N ALA A 432 24.45 13.35 24.12
CA ALA A 432 24.05 13.00 22.76
C ALA A 432 23.69 11.50 22.64
N GLU A 433 24.33 10.64 23.43
CA GLU A 433 23.98 9.22 23.49
C GLU A 433 22.68 8.97 24.24
N GLU A 434 22.43 9.68 25.34
CA GLU A 434 21.18 9.58 26.09
C GLU A 434 19.97 9.99 25.26
N ARG A 435 20.06 11.12 24.53
CA ARG A 435 19.00 11.56 23.60
C ARG A 435 18.66 10.47 22.57
N ARG A 436 19.66 9.76 22.06
CA ARG A 436 19.44 8.62 21.14
C ARG A 436 18.78 7.42 21.80
N LYS A 437 19.17 7.08 23.03
CA LYS A 437 18.52 6.00 23.81
C LYS A 437 17.05 6.33 24.05
N TRP A 438 16.74 7.57 24.40
CA TRP A 438 15.36 8.04 24.59
C TRP A 438 14.55 8.08 23.30
N MET A 439 15.13 8.52 22.18
CA MET A 439 14.46 8.42 20.87
C MET A 439 14.13 6.97 20.51
N TRP A 440 15.04 6.03 20.74
CA TRP A 440 14.78 4.61 20.48
C TRP A 440 13.69 4.03 21.40
N ARG A 441 13.74 4.34 22.71
CA ARG A 441 12.69 3.96 23.67
C ARG A 441 11.33 4.53 23.28
N GLY A 442 11.30 5.80 22.84
CA GLY A 442 10.09 6.46 22.32
C GLY A 442 9.53 5.75 21.09
N THR A 443 10.38 5.39 20.12
CA THR A 443 9.93 4.62 18.94
C THR A 443 9.40 3.24 19.31
N LEU A 444 10.01 2.55 20.28
CA LEU A 444 9.56 1.25 20.74
C LEU A 444 8.20 1.36 21.46
N ALA A 445 8.06 2.32 22.37
CA ALA A 445 6.81 2.58 23.08
C ALA A 445 5.68 2.96 22.12
N GLY A 446 5.96 3.82 21.12
CA GLY A 446 5.01 4.18 20.07
C GLY A 446 4.56 2.96 19.24
N ALA A 447 5.48 2.09 18.85
CA ALA A 447 5.14 0.87 18.11
C ALA A 447 4.25 -0.10 18.93
N VAL A 448 4.55 -0.27 20.22
CA VAL A 448 3.72 -1.08 21.13
C VAL A 448 2.32 -0.49 21.28
N LEU A 449 2.21 0.84 21.47
CA LEU A 449 0.93 1.52 21.60
C LEU A 449 0.07 1.36 20.35
N VAL A 450 0.64 1.60 19.16
CA VAL A 450 -0.08 1.42 17.89
C VAL A 450 -0.55 -0.01 17.71
N THR A 451 0.29 -1.00 18.03
CA THR A 451 -0.07 -2.41 17.94
C THR A 451 -1.22 -2.76 18.90
N ALA A 452 -1.18 -2.24 20.14
CA ALA A 452 -2.24 -2.45 21.11
C ALA A 452 -3.57 -1.81 20.67
N CYS A 453 -3.53 -0.60 20.12
CA CYS A 453 -4.72 0.08 19.58
C CYS A 453 -5.33 -0.69 18.40
N LEU A 454 -4.51 -1.18 17.46
CA LEU A 454 -4.97 -1.98 16.33
C LEU A 454 -5.59 -3.31 16.81
N ALA A 455 -4.96 -3.99 17.78
CA ALA A 455 -5.50 -5.22 18.36
C ALA A 455 -6.83 -4.99 19.07
N ALA A 456 -6.97 -3.87 19.80
CA ALA A 456 -8.22 -3.50 20.46
C ALA A 456 -9.35 -3.20 19.44
N ALA A 457 -9.03 -2.47 18.36
CA ALA A 457 -9.99 -2.21 17.28
C ALA A 457 -10.44 -3.50 16.58
N PHE A 458 -9.49 -4.41 16.31
CA PHE A 458 -9.79 -5.73 15.76
C PHE A 458 -10.75 -6.53 16.67
N ALA A 459 -10.43 -6.65 17.96
CA ALA A 459 -11.23 -7.41 18.92
C ALA A 459 -12.63 -6.82 19.10
N PHE A 460 -12.74 -5.48 19.10
CA PHE A 460 -14.02 -4.78 19.18
C PHE A 460 -14.89 -5.03 17.93
N SER A 461 -14.32 -4.91 16.73
CA SER A 461 -15.05 -5.19 15.49
C SER A 461 -15.51 -6.65 15.42
N PHE A 462 -14.62 -7.59 15.75
CA PHE A 462 -14.90 -9.02 15.74
C PHE A 462 -16.05 -9.40 16.69
N SER A 463 -16.05 -8.88 17.92
CA SER A 463 -17.13 -9.18 18.87
C SER A 463 -18.48 -8.60 18.44
N ARG A 464 -18.49 -7.40 17.85
CA ARG A 464 -19.70 -6.77 17.31
C ARG A 464 -20.30 -7.56 16.15
N TYR A 465 -19.48 -7.89 15.13
CA TYR A 465 -19.97 -8.67 13.99
C TYR A 465 -20.39 -10.09 14.37
N SER A 466 -19.71 -10.72 15.32
CA SER A 466 -20.15 -12.03 15.86
C SER A 466 -21.55 -11.92 16.47
N ALA A 467 -21.81 -10.88 17.26
CA ALA A 467 -23.12 -10.65 17.85
C ALA A 467 -24.21 -10.38 16.79
N PHE A 468 -23.89 -9.64 15.72
CA PHE A 468 -24.85 -9.41 14.63
C PHE A 468 -25.17 -10.68 13.85
N ILE A 469 -24.18 -11.55 13.60
CA ILE A 469 -24.40 -12.86 12.97
C ILE A 469 -25.29 -13.74 13.85
N ASP A 470 -25.04 -13.77 15.16
CA ASP A 470 -25.85 -14.54 16.10
C ASP A 470 -27.29 -14.02 16.18
N GLU A 471 -27.48 -12.69 16.14
CA GLU A 471 -28.81 -12.07 16.11
C GLU A 471 -29.58 -12.43 14.83
N GLN A 472 -28.94 -12.32 13.66
CA GLN A 472 -29.55 -12.71 12.39
C GLN A 472 -29.94 -14.18 12.36
N LYS A 473 -29.03 -15.04 12.82
CA LYS A 473 -29.30 -16.47 12.96
C LYS A 473 -30.50 -16.72 13.86
N ARG A 474 -30.63 -15.99 14.97
CA ARG A 474 -31.76 -16.12 15.90
C ARG A 474 -33.08 -15.72 15.23
N LEU A 475 -33.13 -14.60 14.50
CA LEU A 475 -34.33 -14.16 13.78
C LEU A 475 -34.77 -15.20 12.75
N LEU A 476 -33.86 -15.65 11.87
CA LEU A 476 -34.18 -16.63 10.83
C LEU A 476 -34.56 -18.01 11.40
N THR A 477 -33.88 -18.46 12.47
CA THR A 477 -34.23 -19.72 13.15
C THR A 477 -35.61 -19.65 13.79
N GLY A 478 -35.99 -18.49 14.34
CA GLY A 478 -37.32 -18.28 14.91
C GLY A 478 -38.44 -18.37 13.87
N LEU A 479 -38.16 -17.93 12.63
CA LEU A 479 -39.12 -18.01 11.53
C LEU A 479 -39.19 -19.40 10.88
N GLN A 480 -38.12 -20.20 10.94
CA GLN A 480 -38.00 -21.48 10.23
C GLN A 480 -39.18 -22.42 10.45
N ALA A 481 -39.67 -22.57 11.69
CA ALA A 481 -40.80 -23.46 12.00
C ALA A 481 -42.10 -23.00 11.33
N SER A 482 -42.37 -21.68 11.35
CA SER A 482 -43.56 -21.10 10.72
C SER A 482 -43.51 -21.18 9.20
N LEU A 483 -42.33 -20.93 8.61
CA LEU A 483 -42.14 -20.99 7.16
C LEU A 483 -42.22 -22.42 6.63
N ALA A 484 -41.67 -23.39 7.37
CA ALA A 484 -41.71 -24.81 6.99
C ALA A 484 -43.14 -25.37 6.97
N ASP A 485 -43.98 -24.98 7.93
CA ASP A 485 -45.40 -25.38 7.95
C ASP A 485 -46.15 -24.85 6.72
N VAL A 486 -45.90 -23.59 6.32
CA VAL A 486 -46.50 -22.99 5.13
C VAL A 486 -45.96 -23.61 3.83
N ALA A 487 -44.65 -23.90 3.76
CA ALA A 487 -44.01 -24.48 2.57
C ALA A 487 -44.38 -25.96 2.32
N VAL A 488 -44.64 -26.74 3.37
CA VAL A 488 -45.02 -28.17 3.23
C VAL A 488 -46.47 -28.34 2.79
N ARG A 489 -47.35 -27.38 3.11
CA ARG A 489 -48.73 -27.39 2.63
C ARG A 489 -48.73 -27.21 1.11
N GLN A 490 -49.36 -28.14 0.39
CA GLN A 490 -49.68 -27.93 -1.02
C GLN A 490 -50.50 -26.64 -1.15
N ALA A 491 -50.15 -25.78 -2.10
CA ALA A 491 -50.85 -24.53 -2.32
C ALA A 491 -52.31 -24.84 -2.70
N PRO A 492 -53.30 -24.50 -1.85
CA PRO A 492 -54.69 -24.78 -2.12
C PRO A 492 -55.22 -23.85 -3.22
N THR A 493 -55.97 -24.40 -4.17
CA THR A 493 -56.75 -23.61 -5.14
C THR A 493 -58.12 -23.18 -4.59
N ASP A 494 -58.58 -23.81 -3.50
CA ASP A 494 -59.78 -23.44 -2.75
C ASP A 494 -59.71 -23.99 -1.30
N PRO A 495 -59.71 -23.14 -0.24
CA PRO A 495 -59.60 -21.69 -0.28
C PRO A 495 -58.17 -21.22 -0.58
N LEU A 496 -58.02 -20.11 -1.30
CA LEU A 496 -56.72 -19.50 -1.60
C LEU A 496 -56.08 -18.91 -0.32
N ASP A 497 -54.79 -19.16 -0.09
CA ASP A 497 -54.01 -18.70 1.08
C ASP A 497 -52.83 -17.77 0.71
N LEU A 498 -53.00 -16.95 -0.34
CA LEU A 498 -51.96 -16.03 -0.83
C LEU A 498 -51.49 -15.04 0.25
N ASP A 499 -52.41 -14.57 1.10
CA ASP A 499 -52.15 -13.68 2.22
C ASP A 499 -51.16 -14.28 3.23
N VAL A 500 -51.28 -15.58 3.50
CA VAL A 500 -50.36 -16.31 4.39
C VAL A 500 -48.93 -16.31 3.83
N ALA A 501 -48.78 -16.45 2.51
CA ALA A 501 -47.47 -16.38 1.87
C ALA A 501 -46.89 -14.97 1.83
N LEU A 502 -47.71 -13.97 1.52
CA LEU A 502 -47.29 -12.57 1.54
C LEU A 502 -46.83 -12.15 2.95
N GLU A 503 -47.55 -12.57 4.00
CA GLU A 503 -47.14 -12.33 5.39
C GLU A 503 -45.85 -13.08 5.73
N ALA A 504 -45.70 -14.33 5.29
CA ALA A 504 -44.51 -15.14 5.52
C ALA A 504 -43.26 -14.52 4.87
N VAL A 505 -43.33 -14.10 3.61
CA VAL A 505 -42.22 -13.45 2.90
C VAL A 505 -41.95 -12.06 3.51
N GLY A 506 -42.99 -11.30 3.85
CA GLY A 506 -42.83 -10.01 4.53
C GLY A 506 -42.09 -10.13 5.87
N LYS A 507 -42.32 -11.20 6.65
CA LYS A 507 -41.56 -11.50 7.87
C LYS A 507 -40.10 -11.83 7.59
N VAL A 508 -39.79 -12.51 6.49
CA VAL A 508 -38.40 -12.80 6.07
C VAL A 508 -37.69 -11.52 5.65
N GLN A 509 -38.34 -10.66 4.87
CA GLN A 509 -37.80 -9.36 4.45
C GLN A 509 -37.53 -8.44 5.66
N ALA A 510 -38.43 -8.45 6.65
CA ALA A 510 -38.27 -7.68 7.89
C ALA A 510 -37.24 -8.27 8.86
N ALA A 511 -36.86 -9.55 8.70
CA ALA A 511 -35.85 -10.23 9.52
C ALA A 511 -34.42 -9.89 9.06
N SER A 512 -34.09 -8.59 9.08
CA SER A 512 -32.76 -8.05 8.81
C SER A 512 -32.21 -7.29 10.02
N VAL A 513 -30.89 -7.36 10.22
CA VAL A 513 -30.17 -6.68 11.29
C VAL A 513 -29.37 -5.55 10.68
N ALA A 514 -29.78 -4.32 10.96
CA ALA A 514 -29.04 -3.13 10.58
C ALA A 514 -27.70 -3.07 11.35
N VAL A 515 -26.59 -3.11 10.61
CA VAL A 515 -25.25 -2.94 11.18
C VAL A 515 -24.90 -1.45 11.21
N PRO A 516 -24.80 -0.80 12.39
CA PRO A 516 -24.42 0.60 12.48
C PRO A 516 -22.96 0.80 12.05
N VAL A 517 -22.74 1.75 11.15
CA VAL A 517 -21.40 2.07 10.64
C VAL A 517 -20.65 2.92 11.67
N HIS A 518 -19.73 2.31 12.42
CA HIS A 518 -18.85 2.99 13.37
C HIS A 518 -17.38 2.90 12.92
N PRO A 519 -16.53 3.92 13.14
CA PRO A 519 -15.11 3.87 12.75
C PRO A 519 -14.38 2.63 13.29
N LEU A 520 -14.64 2.28 14.55
CA LEU A 520 -14.05 1.10 15.20
C LEU A 520 -14.52 -0.24 14.60
N THR A 521 -15.73 -0.31 14.02
CA THR A 521 -16.21 -1.51 13.32
C THR A 521 -15.78 -1.54 11.86
N SER A 522 -15.34 -0.40 11.29
CA SER A 522 -14.79 -0.33 9.93
C SER A 522 -13.29 -0.64 9.85
N LEU A 523 -12.56 -0.44 10.95
CA LEU A 523 -11.11 -0.69 11.03
C LEU A 523 -10.75 -2.16 11.27
N GLY A 524 -11.71 -2.98 11.70
CA GLY A 524 -11.52 -4.41 11.95
C GLY A 524 -12.21 -5.31 10.90
N PRO A 525 -12.29 -6.63 11.13
CA PRO A 525 -12.96 -7.54 10.21
C PRO A 525 -14.45 -7.25 10.15
N THR A 526 -15.00 -7.26 8.93
CA THR A 526 -16.42 -7.01 8.64
C THR A 526 -17.05 -8.25 8.03
N ALA A 527 -18.28 -8.58 8.43
CA ALA A 527 -19.07 -9.66 7.85
C ALA A 527 -20.31 -9.13 7.07
N GLN A 528 -20.27 -7.87 6.66
CA GLN A 528 -21.37 -7.19 5.97
C GLN A 528 -21.81 -7.90 4.68
N PRO A 529 -20.91 -8.27 3.75
CA PRO A 529 -21.35 -8.91 2.51
C PRO A 529 -21.90 -10.32 2.77
N GLU A 530 -21.38 -11.05 3.76
CA GLU A 530 -21.88 -12.36 4.15
C GLU A 530 -23.28 -12.27 4.76
N LEU A 531 -23.56 -11.23 5.56
CA LEU A 531 -24.90 -10.96 6.10
C LEU A 531 -25.90 -10.62 4.98
N GLN A 532 -25.53 -9.72 4.07
CA GLN A 532 -26.38 -9.35 2.92
C GLN A 532 -26.64 -10.55 2.00
N GLN A 533 -25.62 -11.40 1.78
CA GLN A 533 -25.79 -12.62 1.01
C GLN A 533 -26.74 -13.60 1.71
N ALA A 534 -26.64 -13.76 3.03
CA ALA A 534 -27.54 -14.62 3.79
C ALA A 534 -29.00 -14.11 3.77
N GLU A 535 -29.20 -12.80 3.91
CA GLU A 535 -30.52 -12.14 3.78
C GLU A 535 -31.12 -12.38 2.39
N ARG A 536 -30.33 -12.14 1.33
CA ARG A 536 -30.77 -12.35 -0.05
C ARG A 536 -31.16 -13.81 -0.31
N ILE A 537 -30.33 -14.77 0.12
CA ILE A 537 -30.63 -16.21 -0.04
C ILE A 537 -31.90 -16.60 0.71
N ALA A 538 -32.12 -16.07 1.91
CA ALA A 538 -33.32 -16.34 2.69
C ALA A 538 -34.57 -15.77 1.99
N TYR A 539 -34.48 -14.55 1.48
CA TYR A 539 -35.55 -13.87 0.74
C TYR A 539 -35.90 -14.58 -0.57
N GLU A 540 -34.92 -14.84 -1.44
CA GLU A 540 -35.14 -15.55 -2.71
C GLU A 540 -35.76 -16.95 -2.49
N ARG A 541 -35.29 -17.69 -1.46
CA ARG A 541 -35.90 -18.98 -1.11
C ARG A 541 -37.32 -18.87 -0.59
N ALA A 542 -37.66 -17.78 0.10
CA ALA A 542 -39.01 -17.54 0.56
C ALA A 542 -39.94 -17.21 -0.61
N LEU A 543 -39.49 -16.41 -1.58
CA LEU A 543 -40.24 -16.17 -2.82
C LEU A 543 -40.51 -17.49 -3.56
N SER A 544 -39.45 -18.24 -3.87
CA SER A 544 -39.52 -19.48 -4.66
C SER A 544 -40.31 -20.61 -3.99
N ASN A 545 -40.10 -20.87 -2.70
CA ASN A 545 -40.73 -22.03 -2.04
C ASN A 545 -42.07 -21.74 -1.38
N ILE A 546 -42.42 -20.46 -1.14
CA ILE A 546 -43.62 -20.09 -0.39
C ILE A 546 -44.60 -19.31 -1.27
N LEU A 547 -44.13 -18.24 -1.92
CA LEU A 547 -45.00 -17.31 -2.66
C LEU A 547 -45.34 -17.82 -4.06
N GLU A 548 -44.36 -18.25 -4.84
CA GLU A 548 -44.58 -18.69 -6.22
C GLU A 548 -45.60 -19.83 -6.36
N PRO A 549 -45.60 -20.89 -5.52
CA PRO A 549 -46.63 -21.94 -5.60
C PRO A 549 -48.05 -21.42 -5.38
N ARG A 550 -48.22 -20.37 -4.58
CA ARG A 550 -49.52 -19.74 -4.30
C ARG A 550 -49.93 -18.73 -5.36
N MET A 551 -48.96 -18.07 -5.98
CA MET A 551 -49.20 -17.30 -7.20
C MET A 551 -49.68 -18.23 -8.32
N ALA A 552 -49.05 -19.40 -8.49
CA ALA A 552 -49.52 -20.41 -9.43
C ALA A 552 -50.93 -20.89 -9.08
N ALA A 553 -51.21 -21.25 -7.83
CA ALA A 553 -52.56 -21.66 -7.40
C ALA A 553 -53.63 -20.57 -7.58
N LEU A 554 -53.30 -19.29 -7.34
CA LEU A 554 -54.17 -18.15 -7.65
C LEU A 554 -54.48 -18.09 -9.14
N LEU A 555 -53.47 -18.23 -9.99
CA LEU A 555 -53.63 -18.21 -11.43
C LEU A 555 -54.49 -19.40 -11.90
N GLU A 556 -54.27 -20.60 -11.36
CA GLU A 556 -55.08 -21.79 -11.64
C GLU A 556 -56.55 -21.59 -11.26
N ALA A 557 -56.82 -21.07 -10.06
CA ALA A 557 -58.17 -20.76 -9.61
C ALA A 557 -58.84 -19.69 -10.50
N THR A 558 -58.07 -18.69 -10.95
CA THR A 558 -58.55 -17.64 -11.86
C THR A 558 -58.89 -18.20 -13.24
N ILE A 559 -58.04 -19.07 -13.80
CA ILE A 559 -58.29 -19.75 -15.08
C ILE A 559 -59.53 -20.63 -14.97
N TRP A 560 -59.71 -21.39 -13.89
CA TRP A 560 -60.92 -22.18 -13.66
C TRP A 560 -62.18 -21.31 -13.58
N ALA A 561 -62.12 -20.17 -12.89
CA ALA A 561 -63.26 -19.24 -12.77
C ALA A 561 -63.65 -18.60 -14.11
N ARG A 562 -62.68 -18.37 -15.00
CA ARG A 562 -62.85 -17.74 -16.31
C ARG A 562 -62.72 -18.72 -17.47
N ILE A 563 -62.93 -20.01 -17.23
CA ILE A 563 -62.73 -21.09 -18.23
C ILE A 563 -63.62 -20.95 -19.48
N ARG A 564 -64.65 -20.10 -19.44
CA ARG A 564 -65.57 -19.84 -20.57
C ARG A 564 -65.24 -18.57 -21.35
N ASP A 565 -64.15 -17.88 -21.03
CA ASP A 565 -63.72 -16.65 -21.68
C ASP A 565 -62.44 -16.89 -22.52
N PRO A 566 -62.57 -17.15 -23.83
CA PRO A 566 -61.43 -17.49 -24.67
C PRO A 566 -60.41 -16.35 -24.85
N GLU A 567 -60.82 -15.08 -24.69
CA GLU A 567 -59.91 -13.93 -24.84
C GLU A 567 -59.03 -13.79 -23.60
N PHE A 568 -59.61 -13.93 -22.41
CA PHE A 568 -58.85 -13.98 -21.15
C PHE A 568 -57.92 -15.20 -21.09
N LEU A 569 -58.42 -16.39 -21.47
CA LEU A 569 -57.69 -17.65 -21.34
C LEU A 569 -56.35 -17.68 -22.08
N LEU A 570 -56.24 -17.06 -23.26
CA LEU A 570 -55.00 -17.05 -24.02
C LEU A 570 -53.87 -16.39 -23.22
N ASN A 571 -54.11 -15.18 -22.71
CA ASN A 571 -53.10 -14.42 -21.99
C ASN A 571 -52.85 -15.00 -20.59
N ALA A 572 -53.87 -15.55 -19.93
CA ALA A 572 -53.71 -16.26 -18.67
C ALA A 572 -52.86 -17.53 -18.82
N LEU A 573 -53.10 -18.33 -19.88
CA LEU A 573 -52.31 -19.53 -20.17
C LEU A 573 -50.86 -19.20 -20.56
N LYS A 574 -50.62 -18.10 -21.29
CA LYS A 574 -49.25 -17.62 -21.54
C LYS A 574 -48.49 -17.38 -20.24
N THR A 575 -49.07 -16.60 -19.32
CA THR A 575 -48.46 -16.32 -18.02
C THR A 575 -48.27 -17.61 -17.22
N TYR A 576 -49.24 -18.53 -17.25
CA TYR A 576 -49.13 -19.83 -16.57
C TYR A 576 -48.01 -20.71 -17.15
N PHE A 577 -47.86 -20.72 -18.48
CA PHE A 577 -46.80 -21.48 -19.17
C PHE A 577 -45.41 -20.89 -18.91
N MET A 578 -45.31 -19.57 -18.75
CA MET A 578 -44.07 -18.91 -18.33
C MET A 578 -43.65 -19.32 -16.91
N MET A 579 -44.62 -19.41 -15.97
CA MET A 579 -44.36 -19.82 -14.59
C MET A 579 -44.03 -21.32 -14.46
N THR A 580 -44.67 -22.18 -15.26
CA THR A 580 -44.51 -23.65 -15.21
C THR A 580 -43.41 -24.19 -16.14
N GLY A 581 -42.79 -23.33 -16.95
CA GLY A 581 -41.71 -23.72 -17.88
C GLY A 581 -42.19 -24.43 -19.15
N LEU A 582 -43.50 -24.39 -19.44
CA LEU A 582 -44.07 -24.92 -20.68
C LEU A 582 -43.90 -23.97 -21.88
N GLY A 583 -43.61 -22.69 -21.63
CA GLY A 583 -43.43 -21.66 -22.65
C GLY A 583 -42.18 -20.80 -22.43
N PRO A 584 -41.76 -20.02 -23.43
CA PRO A 584 -40.67 -19.06 -23.29
C PRO A 584 -41.05 -17.97 -22.28
N TYR A 585 -40.11 -17.60 -21.41
CA TYR A 585 -40.34 -16.60 -20.37
C TYR A 585 -40.23 -15.18 -20.94
N ASP A 586 -41.31 -14.40 -20.87
CA ASP A 586 -41.33 -12.96 -21.17
C ASP A 586 -41.72 -12.19 -19.91
N ARG A 587 -40.72 -11.54 -19.31
CA ARG A 587 -40.85 -10.82 -18.04
C ARG A 587 -41.79 -9.63 -18.13
N ASP A 588 -41.71 -8.86 -19.22
CA ASP A 588 -42.46 -7.61 -19.35
C ASP A 588 -43.93 -7.92 -19.64
N PHE A 589 -44.21 -8.93 -20.46
CA PHE A 589 -45.58 -9.42 -20.67
C PHE A 589 -46.19 -9.97 -19.39
N ALA A 590 -45.47 -10.86 -18.67
CA ALA A 590 -45.97 -11.47 -17.44
C ALA A 590 -46.25 -10.40 -16.38
N ALA A 591 -45.34 -9.46 -16.16
CA ALA A 591 -45.50 -8.39 -15.17
C ALA A 591 -46.65 -7.43 -15.51
N ALA A 592 -46.81 -7.04 -16.78
CA ALA A 592 -47.91 -6.16 -17.22
C ALA A 592 -49.27 -6.86 -17.07
N TRP A 593 -49.37 -8.12 -17.55
CA TRP A 593 -50.60 -8.90 -17.41
C TRP A 593 -50.97 -9.14 -15.94
N TRP A 594 -49.97 -9.44 -15.09
CA TRP A 594 -50.16 -9.66 -13.66
C TRP A 594 -50.68 -8.41 -12.94
N GLN A 595 -50.23 -7.22 -13.34
CA GLN A 595 -50.66 -5.94 -12.75
C GLN A 595 -52.01 -5.47 -13.28
N ASP A 596 -52.21 -5.52 -14.58
CA ASP A 596 -53.31 -4.81 -15.24
C ASP A 596 -54.56 -5.69 -15.41
N VAL A 597 -54.38 -6.99 -15.64
CA VAL A 597 -55.48 -7.89 -16.06
C VAL A 597 -55.92 -8.83 -14.93
N LEU A 598 -54.97 -9.37 -14.16
CA LEU A 598 -55.28 -10.32 -13.08
C LEU A 598 -56.25 -9.74 -12.01
N PRO A 599 -56.13 -8.49 -11.53
CA PRO A 599 -57.00 -7.96 -10.48
C PRO A 599 -58.48 -7.90 -10.85
N GLU A 600 -58.79 -7.72 -12.13
CA GLU A 600 -60.18 -7.66 -12.62
C GLU A 600 -60.83 -9.04 -12.69
N ALA A 601 -60.01 -10.10 -12.80
CA ALA A 601 -60.47 -11.46 -13.05
C ALA A 601 -60.36 -12.39 -11.82
N ALA A 602 -59.43 -12.12 -10.90
CA ALA A 602 -59.09 -13.00 -9.80
C ALA A 602 -60.23 -13.22 -8.78
N PRO A 603 -60.36 -14.42 -8.18
CA PRO A 603 -61.38 -14.72 -7.16
C PRO A 603 -61.21 -13.94 -5.84
N ILE A 604 -59.99 -13.48 -5.56
CA ILE A 604 -59.62 -12.67 -4.39
C ILE A 604 -58.86 -11.43 -4.86
N ASN A 605 -58.73 -10.41 -4.01
CA ASN A 605 -57.84 -9.29 -4.30
C ASN A 605 -56.37 -9.78 -4.28
N PRO A 606 -55.65 -9.83 -5.42
CA PRO A 606 -54.27 -10.31 -5.47
C PRO A 606 -53.29 -9.34 -4.80
N PHE A 607 -53.65 -8.06 -4.67
CA PHE A 607 -52.79 -6.99 -4.15
C PHE A 607 -53.49 -6.26 -2.99
N PRO A 608 -53.53 -6.86 -1.79
CA PRO A 608 -54.12 -6.22 -0.61
C PRO A 608 -53.31 -5.02 -0.10
N THR A 609 -52.01 -4.97 -0.40
CA THR A 609 -51.09 -3.88 -0.04
C THR A 609 -50.15 -3.56 -1.21
N ASP A 610 -49.59 -2.35 -1.25
CA ASP A 610 -48.60 -1.97 -2.28
C ASP A 610 -47.37 -2.90 -2.25
N SER A 611 -46.93 -3.29 -1.05
CA SER A 611 -45.85 -4.26 -0.87
C SER A 611 -46.17 -5.66 -1.42
N ALA A 612 -47.46 -6.05 -1.48
CA ALA A 612 -47.85 -7.35 -2.01
C ALA A 612 -47.61 -7.44 -3.52
N LEU A 613 -47.79 -6.32 -4.23
CA LEU A 613 -47.45 -6.24 -5.64
C LEU A 613 -45.93 -6.34 -5.84
N GLU A 614 -45.15 -5.56 -5.08
CA GLU A 614 -43.68 -5.60 -5.16
C GLU A 614 -43.12 -7.01 -4.93
N LEU A 615 -43.58 -7.72 -3.88
CA LEU A 615 -43.16 -9.09 -3.59
C LEU A 615 -43.49 -10.08 -4.72
N GLN A 616 -44.66 -9.91 -5.36
CA GLN A 616 -45.06 -10.77 -6.47
C GLN A 616 -44.28 -10.46 -7.76
N LEU A 617 -43.94 -9.19 -8.00
CA LEU A 617 -43.06 -8.81 -9.12
C LEU A 617 -41.62 -9.30 -8.90
N ASP A 618 -41.11 -9.24 -7.67
CA ASP A 618 -39.81 -9.81 -7.31
C ASP A 618 -39.78 -11.33 -7.55
N ALA A 619 -40.87 -12.03 -7.27
CA ALA A 619 -41.01 -13.46 -7.57
C ALA A 619 -41.03 -13.74 -9.07
N LEU A 620 -41.71 -12.91 -9.88
CA LEU A 620 -41.64 -13.01 -11.34
C LEU A 620 -40.21 -12.76 -11.84
N ASP A 621 -39.51 -11.76 -11.32
CA ASP A 621 -38.13 -11.48 -11.69
C ASP A 621 -37.19 -12.64 -11.34
N LEU A 622 -37.40 -13.29 -10.20
CA LEU A 622 -36.65 -14.48 -9.80
C LEU A 622 -36.87 -15.65 -10.77
N LEU A 623 -38.14 -15.92 -11.12
CA LEU A 623 -38.53 -16.99 -12.05
C LEU A 623 -37.73 -16.92 -13.37
N ALA A 624 -37.40 -15.74 -13.90
CA ALA A 624 -36.61 -15.64 -15.13
C ALA A 624 -35.26 -16.38 -15.08
N SER A 625 -34.68 -16.53 -13.89
CA SER A 625 -33.36 -17.12 -13.66
C SER A 625 -33.41 -18.56 -13.12
N GLU A 626 -34.58 -19.08 -12.76
CA GLU A 626 -34.72 -20.40 -12.15
C GLU A 626 -34.70 -21.55 -13.18
N GLU A 627 -33.91 -22.59 -12.89
CA GLU A 627 -33.87 -23.82 -13.69
C GLU A 627 -35.03 -24.78 -13.35
N THR A 628 -35.50 -24.75 -12.10
CA THR A 628 -36.58 -25.61 -11.61
C THR A 628 -37.88 -24.83 -11.56
N LYS A 629 -38.89 -25.26 -12.32
CA LYS A 629 -40.20 -24.63 -12.41
C LYS A 629 -41.27 -25.43 -11.67
N ILE A 630 -42.37 -24.76 -11.33
CA ILE A 630 -43.54 -25.38 -10.72
C ILE A 630 -44.16 -26.40 -11.68
N GLU A 631 -44.53 -27.57 -11.18
CA GLU A 631 -45.19 -28.59 -12.00
C GLU A 631 -46.61 -28.12 -12.42
N PRO A 632 -46.95 -28.16 -13.73
CA PRO A 632 -48.25 -27.72 -14.21
C PRO A 632 -49.37 -28.73 -13.89
N ASP A 633 -50.58 -28.23 -13.58
CA ASP A 633 -51.80 -29.03 -13.55
C ASP A 633 -52.24 -29.41 -14.97
N GLN A 634 -51.92 -30.63 -15.36
CA GLN A 634 -52.26 -31.18 -16.68
C GLN A 634 -53.76 -31.17 -16.97
N LYS A 635 -54.63 -31.26 -15.94
CA LYS A 635 -56.09 -31.23 -16.15
C LYS A 635 -56.57 -29.83 -16.50
N LEU A 636 -56.08 -28.82 -15.78
CA LEU A 636 -56.36 -27.42 -16.07
C LEU A 636 -55.94 -27.08 -17.49
N VAL A 637 -54.69 -27.43 -17.86
CA VAL A 637 -54.16 -27.14 -19.19
C VAL A 637 -55.02 -27.80 -20.28
N ALA A 638 -55.39 -29.07 -20.13
CA ALA A 638 -56.22 -29.76 -21.11
C ALA A 638 -57.60 -29.11 -21.29
N VAL A 639 -58.30 -28.78 -20.19
CA VAL A 639 -59.64 -28.18 -20.25
C VAL A 639 -59.59 -26.74 -20.75
N ALA A 640 -58.58 -25.97 -20.33
CA ALA A 640 -58.39 -24.60 -20.80
C ALA A 640 -58.09 -24.57 -22.30
N LEU A 641 -57.28 -25.51 -22.81
CA LEU A 641 -57.02 -25.66 -24.23
C LEU A 641 -58.28 -26.06 -25.01
N GLU A 642 -59.11 -26.97 -24.50
CA GLU A 642 -60.37 -27.34 -25.14
C GLU A 642 -61.32 -26.13 -25.33
N SER A 643 -61.45 -25.29 -24.29
CA SER A 643 -62.23 -24.06 -24.36
C SER A 643 -61.61 -23.03 -25.31
N LEU A 644 -60.29 -22.86 -25.24
CA LEU A 644 -59.54 -21.99 -26.12
C LEU A 644 -59.67 -22.43 -27.59
N CYS A 645 -59.75 -23.73 -27.86
CA CYS A 645 -59.87 -24.30 -29.20
C CYS A 645 -61.22 -24.02 -29.90
N GLN A 646 -62.24 -23.50 -29.22
CA GLN A 646 -63.55 -23.22 -29.82
C GLN A 646 -63.54 -22.10 -30.86
N VAL A 647 -62.60 -21.16 -30.77
CA VAL A 647 -62.43 -20.06 -31.74
C VAL A 647 -61.11 -20.25 -32.47
N PRO A 648 -61.07 -20.39 -33.81
CA PRO A 648 -59.83 -20.54 -34.55
C PRO A 648 -58.85 -19.37 -34.33
N LEU A 649 -57.54 -19.65 -34.32
CA LEU A 649 -56.50 -18.63 -34.11
C LEU A 649 -56.61 -17.45 -35.09
N ALA A 650 -56.89 -17.71 -36.37
CA ALA A 650 -57.07 -16.66 -37.38
C ALA A 650 -58.25 -15.72 -37.08
N ARG A 651 -59.37 -16.25 -36.57
CA ARG A 651 -60.54 -15.42 -36.20
C ARG A 651 -60.24 -14.55 -34.98
N ARG A 652 -59.46 -15.06 -34.02
CA ARG A 652 -59.00 -14.27 -32.88
C ARG A 652 -58.03 -13.17 -33.29
N ALA A 653 -57.03 -13.50 -34.10
CA ALA A 653 -56.09 -12.51 -34.62
C ALA A 653 -56.82 -11.41 -35.41
N TYR A 654 -57.84 -11.78 -36.19
CA TYR A 654 -58.71 -10.82 -36.86
C TYR A 654 -59.51 -9.94 -35.89
N ASN A 655 -60.14 -10.52 -34.86
CA ASN A 655 -60.87 -9.72 -33.85
C ASN A 655 -59.93 -8.78 -33.08
N ALA A 656 -58.69 -9.21 -32.79
CA ALA A 656 -57.65 -8.40 -32.17
C ALA A 656 -57.24 -7.24 -33.08
N LEU A 657 -57.03 -7.50 -34.38
CA LEU A 657 -56.77 -6.45 -35.39
C LEU A 657 -57.90 -5.42 -35.42
N MET A 658 -59.16 -5.86 -35.42
CA MET A 658 -60.31 -4.94 -35.46
C MET A 658 -60.52 -4.15 -34.16
N SER A 659 -60.00 -4.66 -33.04
CA SER A 659 -60.00 -3.99 -31.74
C SER A 659 -58.77 -3.09 -31.52
N ASP A 660 -57.83 -3.06 -32.47
CA ASP A 660 -56.62 -2.26 -32.33
C ASP A 660 -56.96 -0.75 -32.22
N PRO A 661 -56.34 -0.01 -31.28
CA PRO A 661 -56.61 1.42 -31.11
C PRO A 661 -56.41 2.26 -32.37
N ALA A 662 -55.50 1.88 -33.28
CA ALA A 662 -55.30 2.56 -34.55
C ALA A 662 -56.51 2.37 -35.47
N VAL A 663 -57.12 1.17 -35.47
CA VAL A 663 -58.32 0.85 -36.25
C VAL A 663 -59.55 1.52 -35.65
N ALA A 664 -59.70 1.48 -34.33
CA ALA A 664 -60.84 2.06 -33.62
C ALA A 664 -60.93 3.60 -33.76
N ARG A 665 -59.80 4.27 -34.01
CA ARG A 665 -59.71 5.74 -34.19
C ARG A 665 -60.02 6.21 -35.62
N LEU A 666 -60.17 5.30 -36.58
CA LEU A 666 -60.42 5.67 -37.97
C LEU A 666 -61.74 6.45 -38.11
N PRO A 667 -61.76 7.53 -38.91
CA PRO A 667 -62.97 8.32 -39.11
C PRO A 667 -64.05 7.47 -39.78
N LYS A 668 -65.29 7.57 -39.28
CA LYS A 668 -66.43 6.86 -39.86
C LYS A 668 -66.78 7.49 -41.22
N TRP A 669 -67.00 6.67 -42.23
CA TRP A 669 -67.50 7.13 -43.52
C TRP A 669 -68.99 7.38 -43.45
N THR A 670 -69.45 8.59 -43.74
CA THR A 670 -70.87 8.96 -43.64
C THR A 670 -71.48 9.34 -44.98
N PRO A 671 -72.64 8.77 -45.35
CA PRO A 671 -73.33 9.07 -46.61
C PRO A 671 -73.68 10.55 -46.79
N ALA A 672 -73.98 11.27 -45.69
CA ALA A 672 -74.31 12.68 -45.73
C ALA A 672 -73.15 13.56 -46.23
N GLN A 673 -71.90 13.19 -45.96
CA GLN A 673 -70.73 13.96 -46.40
C GLN A 673 -70.54 13.89 -47.92
N VAL A 674 -70.90 12.77 -48.55
CA VAL A 674 -70.66 12.53 -49.99
C VAL A 674 -71.86 12.87 -50.88
N THR A 675 -73.08 12.80 -50.36
CA THR A 675 -74.32 13.05 -51.14
C THR A 675 -74.60 14.54 -51.41
N GLY A 676 -73.89 15.45 -50.72
CA GLY A 676 -74.06 16.90 -50.87
C GLY A 676 -75.31 17.47 -50.18
N PRO A 677 -75.59 18.78 -50.32
CA PRO A 677 -76.60 19.48 -49.52
C PRO A 677 -78.04 18.99 -49.73
N ASN A 678 -78.34 18.38 -50.88
CA ASN A 678 -79.65 17.81 -51.20
C ASN A 678 -79.78 16.32 -50.82
N GLY A 679 -78.69 15.67 -50.38
CA GLY A 679 -78.66 14.23 -50.12
C GLY A 679 -79.73 13.74 -49.14
N ALA A 680 -79.94 14.49 -48.04
CA ALA A 680 -80.95 14.17 -47.04
C ALA A 680 -82.41 14.35 -47.51
N LYS A 681 -82.63 15.04 -48.63
CA LYS A 681 -83.95 15.19 -49.25
C LYS A 681 -84.23 14.10 -50.30
N VAL A 682 -83.16 13.61 -50.94
CA VAL A 682 -83.23 12.64 -52.05
C VAL A 682 -83.15 11.19 -51.54
N PHE A 683 -82.47 10.94 -50.42
CA PHE A 683 -82.28 9.59 -49.87
C PHE A 683 -82.90 9.40 -48.50
N THR A 684 -83.43 8.19 -48.27
CA THR A 684 -83.88 7.69 -46.97
C THR A 684 -83.35 6.27 -46.75
N ARG A 685 -83.22 5.84 -45.50
CA ARG A 685 -82.81 4.46 -45.17
C ARG A 685 -84.02 3.62 -44.78
N LEU A 686 -84.07 2.37 -45.25
CA LEU A 686 -85.12 1.40 -44.91
C LEU A 686 -85.17 1.12 -43.40
N SER A 687 -84.02 1.12 -42.75
CA SER A 687 -83.83 0.96 -41.31
C SER A 687 -84.33 2.15 -40.48
N GLY A 688 -84.64 3.29 -41.11
CA GLY A 688 -84.94 4.54 -40.41
C GLY A 688 -83.71 5.27 -39.85
N ALA A 689 -82.50 4.75 -40.07
CA ALA A 689 -81.27 5.41 -39.66
C ALA A 689 -81.01 6.71 -40.43
N SER A 690 -80.34 7.67 -39.78
CA SER A 690 -79.89 8.92 -40.42
C SER A 690 -78.79 8.66 -41.45
N LEU A 691 -78.67 9.53 -42.46
CA LEU A 691 -77.52 9.55 -43.38
C LEU A 691 -76.20 9.95 -42.70
N ASN A 692 -76.25 10.42 -41.45
CA ASN A 692 -75.04 10.64 -40.63
C ASN A 692 -74.58 9.35 -39.92
N ALA A 693 -75.42 8.31 -39.86
CA ALA A 693 -75.02 7.00 -39.34
C ALA A 693 -74.31 6.23 -40.47
N GLY A 694 -72.99 6.21 -40.39
CA GLY A 694 -72.12 5.68 -41.43
C GLY A 694 -71.50 4.32 -41.13
N LEU A 695 -70.59 3.90 -42.00
CA LEU A 695 -69.77 2.69 -41.83
C LEU A 695 -68.53 3.01 -40.99
N ALA A 696 -68.00 2.00 -40.28
CA ALA A 696 -66.74 2.16 -39.55
C ALA A 696 -65.59 2.43 -40.54
N GLY A 697 -64.65 3.31 -40.15
CA GLY A 697 -63.54 3.70 -41.01
C GLY A 697 -62.67 2.53 -41.46
N ALA A 698 -62.65 1.43 -40.70
CA ALA A 698 -61.97 0.19 -41.07
C ALA A 698 -62.44 -0.41 -42.42
N TYR A 699 -63.66 -0.10 -42.86
CA TYR A 699 -64.25 -0.62 -44.10
C TYR A 699 -64.27 0.41 -45.23
N THR A 700 -63.28 1.30 -45.27
CA THR A 700 -63.09 2.32 -46.32
C THR A 700 -61.82 2.03 -47.10
N TYR A 701 -61.63 2.65 -48.28
CA TYR A 701 -60.41 2.49 -49.06
C TYR A 701 -59.19 2.97 -48.26
N GLU A 702 -59.29 4.16 -47.65
CA GLU A 702 -58.22 4.74 -46.82
C GLU A 702 -57.95 3.89 -45.58
N GLY A 703 -58.99 3.38 -44.90
CA GLY A 703 -58.84 2.50 -43.76
C GLY A 703 -58.16 1.17 -44.11
N PHE A 704 -58.50 0.58 -45.26
CA PHE A 704 -57.88 -0.65 -45.74
C PHE A 704 -56.40 -0.47 -46.06
N HIS A 705 -56.06 0.48 -46.93
CA HIS A 705 -54.68 0.70 -47.40
C HIS A 705 -53.80 1.40 -46.35
N GLY A 706 -54.36 2.32 -45.59
CA GLY A 706 -53.64 3.15 -44.62
C GLY A 706 -53.43 2.49 -43.27
N THR A 707 -54.27 1.53 -42.85
CA THR A 707 -54.22 0.96 -41.48
C THR A 707 -54.34 -0.56 -41.44
N ILE A 708 -55.36 -1.15 -42.08
CA ILE A 708 -55.59 -2.60 -41.99
C ILE A 708 -54.47 -3.40 -42.68
N LEU A 709 -54.16 -3.08 -43.94
CA LEU A 709 -53.17 -3.81 -44.73
C LEU A 709 -51.73 -3.72 -44.15
N PRO A 710 -51.27 -2.56 -43.62
CA PRO A 710 -49.99 -2.47 -42.92
C PRO A 710 -49.92 -3.24 -41.58
N LEU A 711 -51.01 -3.29 -40.81
CA LEU A 711 -51.06 -3.96 -39.50
C LEU A 711 -51.24 -5.48 -39.61
N LEU A 712 -51.87 -5.96 -40.69
CA LEU A 712 -52.16 -7.38 -40.92
C LEU A 712 -50.94 -8.33 -40.73
N PRO A 713 -49.75 -8.07 -41.34
CA PRO A 713 -48.59 -8.94 -41.15
C PRO A 713 -48.03 -8.89 -39.72
N GLU A 714 -48.15 -7.77 -39.02
CA GLU A 714 -47.68 -7.61 -37.64
C GLU A 714 -48.54 -8.42 -36.67
N VAL A 715 -49.87 -8.29 -36.77
CA VAL A 715 -50.81 -9.05 -35.94
C VAL A 715 -50.76 -10.55 -36.26
N ALA A 716 -50.60 -10.93 -37.53
CA ALA A 716 -50.42 -12.33 -37.92
C ALA A 716 -49.10 -12.92 -37.38
N ALA A 717 -48.01 -12.16 -37.41
CA ALA A 717 -46.73 -12.58 -36.84
C ALA A 717 -46.82 -12.75 -35.31
N GLN A 718 -47.52 -11.84 -34.61
CA GLN A 718 -47.75 -11.96 -33.17
C GLN A 718 -48.60 -13.18 -32.82
N ALA A 719 -49.69 -13.43 -33.56
CA ALA A 719 -50.51 -14.62 -33.38
C ALA A 719 -49.73 -15.92 -33.65
N ALA A 720 -48.77 -15.91 -34.59
CA ALA A 720 -47.91 -17.07 -34.85
C ALA A 720 -46.90 -17.36 -33.72
N ILE A 721 -46.49 -16.35 -32.94
CA ILE A 721 -45.65 -16.56 -31.74
C ILE A 721 -46.46 -17.33 -30.67
N ASP A 722 -47.75 -17.05 -30.58
CA ASP A 722 -48.65 -17.65 -29.60
C ASP A 722 -48.97 -19.13 -29.86
N ARG A 723 -48.54 -19.70 -31.00
CA ARG A 723 -48.73 -21.11 -31.36
C ARG A 723 -48.23 -22.09 -30.29
N LEU A 724 -47.19 -21.69 -29.54
CA LEU A 724 -46.61 -22.53 -28.47
C LEU A 724 -47.61 -22.77 -27.34
N VAL A 725 -48.58 -21.86 -27.14
CA VAL A 725 -49.66 -22.02 -26.16
C VAL A 725 -50.61 -23.13 -26.58
N PHE A 726 -50.81 -23.34 -27.89
CA PHE A 726 -51.74 -24.34 -28.44
C PHE A 726 -51.15 -25.74 -28.57
N ALA A 727 -49.85 -25.91 -28.29
CA ALA A 727 -49.15 -27.18 -28.41
C ALA A 727 -49.78 -28.24 -27.49
N GLY A 728 -50.29 -29.32 -28.09
CA GLY A 728 -50.92 -30.43 -27.35
C GLY A 728 -52.44 -30.32 -27.14
N GLY A 729 -53.10 -29.26 -27.63
CA GLY A 729 -54.55 -29.11 -27.59
C GLY A 729 -55.22 -28.89 -28.95
N CYS A 730 -54.62 -28.07 -29.82
CA CYS A 730 -55.15 -27.71 -31.14
C CYS A 730 -54.06 -27.85 -32.21
N GLU A 731 -54.00 -28.96 -32.96
CA GLU A 731 -52.98 -29.16 -34.02
C GLU A 731 -53.07 -28.07 -35.12
N GLU A 732 -54.28 -27.73 -35.57
CA GLU A 732 -54.51 -26.73 -36.64
C GLU A 732 -54.01 -25.33 -36.25
N SER A 733 -54.14 -24.93 -34.98
CA SER A 733 -53.64 -23.63 -34.50
C SER A 733 -52.18 -23.68 -34.04
N ALA A 734 -51.66 -24.85 -33.67
CA ALA A 734 -50.27 -25.03 -33.26
C ALA A 734 -49.29 -25.07 -34.45
N GLU A 735 -49.76 -25.51 -35.62
CA GLU A 735 -48.97 -25.57 -36.86
C GLU A 735 -49.17 -24.37 -37.79
N ALA A 736 -50.00 -23.39 -37.39
CA ALA A 736 -50.31 -22.23 -38.22
C ALA A 736 -49.08 -21.33 -38.45
N ASP A 737 -48.74 -21.13 -39.73
CA ASP A 737 -47.69 -20.19 -40.15
C ASP A 737 -48.25 -18.78 -40.32
N ALA A 738 -47.40 -17.77 -40.08
CA ALA A 738 -47.78 -16.36 -40.16
C ALA A 738 -48.37 -15.97 -41.53
N ASP A 739 -47.84 -16.51 -42.63
CA ASP A 739 -48.33 -16.23 -43.98
C ASP A 739 -49.74 -16.82 -44.21
N VAL A 740 -50.02 -18.00 -43.64
CA VAL A 740 -51.34 -18.65 -43.72
C VAL A 740 -52.35 -17.88 -42.88
N LEU A 741 -51.99 -17.51 -41.65
CA LEU A 741 -52.82 -16.68 -40.78
C LEU A 741 -53.13 -15.32 -41.42
N GLN A 742 -52.14 -14.69 -42.04
CA GLN A 742 -52.32 -13.42 -42.75
C GLN A 742 -53.36 -13.57 -43.87
N ALA A 743 -53.26 -14.62 -44.69
CA ALA A 743 -54.21 -14.87 -45.77
C ALA A 743 -55.64 -15.15 -45.26
N GLU A 744 -55.77 -15.92 -44.17
CA GLU A 744 -57.07 -16.22 -43.55
C GLU A 744 -57.71 -14.99 -42.89
N MET A 745 -56.91 -14.15 -42.22
CA MET A 745 -57.36 -12.89 -41.65
C MET A 745 -57.84 -11.92 -42.74
N LEU A 746 -57.11 -11.82 -43.86
CA LEU A 746 -57.52 -11.01 -45.00
C LEU A 746 -58.85 -11.50 -45.57
N ARG A 747 -59.02 -12.82 -45.70
CA ARG A 747 -60.28 -13.42 -46.14
C ARG A 747 -61.45 -13.09 -45.19
N LEU A 748 -61.23 -13.13 -43.88
CA LEU A 748 -62.24 -12.72 -42.89
C LEU A 748 -62.59 -11.24 -43.01
N TYR A 749 -61.58 -10.38 -43.19
CA TYR A 749 -61.78 -8.96 -43.43
C TYR A 749 -62.59 -8.70 -44.71
N GLU A 750 -62.25 -9.35 -45.82
CA GLU A 750 -62.97 -9.21 -47.09
C GLU A 750 -64.45 -9.61 -46.95
N GLN A 751 -64.73 -10.69 -46.23
CA GLN A 751 -66.09 -11.14 -45.96
C GLN A 751 -66.88 -10.10 -45.17
N ASP A 752 -66.29 -9.55 -44.10
CA ASP A 752 -66.93 -8.51 -43.29
C ASP A 752 -67.07 -7.19 -44.07
N PHE A 753 -66.06 -6.81 -44.86
CA PHE A 753 -66.09 -5.63 -45.73
C PHE A 753 -67.25 -5.70 -46.71
N ILE A 754 -67.39 -6.83 -47.42
CA ILE A 754 -68.51 -7.06 -48.33
C ILE A 754 -69.83 -6.98 -47.57
N ALA A 755 -69.94 -7.66 -46.41
CA ALA A 755 -71.18 -7.67 -45.62
C ALA A 755 -71.61 -6.27 -45.16
N GLN A 756 -70.67 -5.41 -44.75
CA GLN A 756 -70.95 -4.03 -44.32
C GLN A 756 -71.46 -3.17 -45.48
N TRP A 757 -70.79 -3.22 -46.64
CA TRP A 757 -71.20 -2.46 -47.82
C TRP A 757 -72.51 -2.98 -48.43
N ASP A 758 -72.70 -4.29 -48.52
CA ASP A 758 -73.97 -4.89 -48.99
C ASP A 758 -75.13 -4.49 -48.07
N GLY A 759 -74.91 -4.54 -46.75
CA GLY A 759 -75.90 -4.13 -45.76
C GLY A 759 -76.29 -2.66 -45.93
N PHE A 760 -75.32 -1.79 -46.16
CA PHE A 760 -75.54 -0.38 -46.40
C PHE A 760 -76.27 -0.09 -47.72
N LEU A 761 -75.84 -0.70 -48.83
CA LEU A 761 -76.42 -0.47 -50.16
C LEU A 761 -77.86 -0.99 -50.26
N ARG A 762 -78.19 -2.09 -49.58
CA ARG A 762 -79.58 -2.60 -49.49
C ARG A 762 -80.50 -1.71 -48.65
N ASP A 763 -79.91 -0.93 -47.75
CA ASP A 763 -80.64 -0.07 -46.83
C ASP A 763 -80.95 1.32 -47.44
N ILE A 764 -80.13 1.82 -48.37
CA ILE A 764 -80.39 3.10 -49.04
C ILE A 764 -81.51 2.97 -50.08
N ARG A 765 -82.47 3.91 -50.03
CA ARG A 765 -83.52 4.08 -51.03
C ARG A 765 -83.75 5.55 -51.35
N LEU A 766 -84.37 5.81 -52.50
CA LEU A 766 -84.89 7.14 -52.81
C LEU A 766 -85.99 7.50 -51.81
N ALA A 767 -85.99 8.76 -51.37
CA ALA A 767 -87.04 9.30 -50.52
C ALA A 767 -88.42 9.14 -51.21
N PRO A 768 -89.47 8.77 -50.46
CA PRO A 768 -90.80 8.63 -51.04
C PRO A 768 -91.27 9.96 -51.64
N LEU A 769 -91.80 9.92 -52.85
CA LEU A 769 -92.29 11.11 -53.55
C LEU A 769 -93.72 11.42 -53.06
N THR A 770 -93.84 12.28 -52.05
CA THR A 770 -95.11 12.57 -51.37
C THR A 770 -95.96 13.63 -52.06
N ASP A 771 -95.33 14.56 -52.78
CA ASP A 771 -96.01 15.62 -53.53
C ASP A 771 -95.24 16.01 -54.80
N LEU A 772 -95.91 16.76 -55.69
CA LEU A 772 -95.38 17.14 -57.00
C LEU A 772 -94.16 18.07 -56.90
N THR A 773 -94.09 18.91 -55.88
CA THR A 773 -92.98 19.86 -55.67
C THR A 773 -91.71 19.10 -55.28
N VAL A 774 -91.82 18.21 -54.29
CA VAL A 774 -90.74 17.30 -53.85
C VAL A 774 -90.33 16.36 -54.96
N ALA A 775 -91.29 15.82 -55.73
CA ALA A 775 -90.98 15.00 -56.91
C ALA A 775 -90.19 15.77 -57.96
N THR A 776 -90.57 17.02 -58.24
CA THR A 776 -89.87 17.86 -59.21
C THR A 776 -88.48 18.24 -58.73
N GLU A 777 -88.31 18.61 -57.45
CA GLU A 777 -87.01 18.93 -56.85
C GLU A 777 -86.06 17.73 -56.82
N ASN A 778 -86.55 16.56 -56.37
CA ASN A 778 -85.75 15.32 -56.33
C ASN A 778 -85.39 14.84 -57.73
N LEU A 779 -86.32 14.83 -58.70
CA LEU A 779 -86.03 14.46 -60.08
C LEU A 779 -85.06 15.44 -60.76
N LYS A 780 -85.15 16.74 -60.44
CA LYS A 780 -84.21 17.76 -60.94
C LYS A 780 -82.80 17.55 -60.39
N ASP A 781 -82.66 17.20 -59.10
CA ASP A 781 -81.36 16.84 -58.53
C ASP A 781 -80.82 15.56 -59.17
N LEU A 782 -81.65 14.52 -59.29
CA LEU A 782 -81.28 13.24 -59.92
C LEU A 782 -80.85 13.38 -61.39
N ALA A 783 -81.46 14.28 -62.16
CA ALA A 783 -81.12 14.54 -63.56
C ALA A 783 -79.97 15.55 -63.74
N SER A 784 -79.50 16.21 -62.68
CA SER A 784 -78.45 17.22 -62.76
C SER A 784 -77.06 16.60 -62.98
N GLU A 785 -76.15 17.38 -63.56
CA GLU A 785 -74.75 16.97 -63.75
C GLU A 785 -74.06 16.61 -62.42
N ASN A 786 -74.52 17.25 -61.33
CA ASN A 786 -74.05 17.17 -59.96
C ASN A 786 -75.00 16.37 -59.04
N SER A 787 -75.73 15.41 -59.58
CA SER A 787 -76.73 14.59 -58.87
C SER A 787 -76.20 13.94 -57.58
N ALA A 788 -77.01 13.98 -56.51
CA ALA A 788 -76.71 13.28 -55.26
C ALA A 788 -76.53 11.76 -55.44
N LEU A 789 -77.26 11.14 -56.38
CA LEU A 789 -77.11 9.71 -56.72
C LEU A 789 -75.79 9.43 -57.43
N LYS A 790 -75.41 10.26 -58.40
CA LYS A 790 -74.14 10.13 -59.09
C LYS A 790 -72.95 10.32 -58.14
N ARG A 791 -73.05 11.25 -57.18
CA ARG A 791 -72.04 11.45 -56.14
C ARG A 791 -71.94 10.28 -55.18
N LEU A 792 -73.08 9.76 -54.71
CA LEU A 792 -73.11 8.58 -53.84
C LEU A 792 -72.51 7.36 -54.54
N LEU A 793 -72.91 7.08 -55.79
CA LEU A 793 -72.39 5.94 -56.54
C LEU A 793 -70.88 6.07 -56.80
N ARG A 794 -70.39 7.28 -57.12
CA ARG A 794 -68.95 7.52 -57.26
C ARG A 794 -68.22 7.27 -55.94
N ALA A 795 -68.70 7.83 -54.84
CA ALA A 795 -68.11 7.61 -53.53
C ALA A 795 -68.11 6.13 -53.13
N VAL A 796 -69.20 5.38 -53.41
CA VAL A 796 -69.24 3.92 -53.17
C VAL A 796 -68.17 3.22 -54.01
N VAL A 797 -68.03 3.56 -55.29
CA VAL A 797 -66.99 2.98 -56.16
C VAL A 797 -65.59 3.34 -55.66
N ASP A 798 -65.37 4.60 -55.27
CA ASP A 798 -64.09 5.08 -54.73
C ASP A 798 -63.69 4.35 -53.45
N GLU A 799 -64.65 3.98 -52.61
CA GLU A 799 -64.41 3.28 -51.34
C GLU A 799 -64.34 1.74 -51.49
N THR A 800 -64.96 1.16 -52.51
CA THR A 800 -65.06 -0.30 -52.68
C THR A 800 -64.08 -0.88 -53.70
N ASP A 801 -63.51 -0.06 -54.59
CA ASP A 801 -62.43 -0.49 -55.49
C ASP A 801 -61.08 -0.53 -54.75
N LEU A 802 -60.92 -1.55 -53.89
CA LEU A 802 -59.69 -1.76 -53.13
C LEU A 802 -58.47 -2.06 -54.03
N THR A 803 -58.67 -2.39 -55.31
CA THR A 803 -57.61 -2.68 -56.27
C THR A 803 -57.10 -1.46 -57.03
N ARG A 804 -57.76 -0.31 -56.85
CA ARG A 804 -57.33 0.97 -57.43
C ARG A 804 -55.93 1.33 -56.95
N VAL A 805 -55.06 1.70 -57.89
CA VAL A 805 -53.77 2.33 -57.60
C VAL A 805 -53.99 3.84 -57.64
N GLU A 806 -53.86 4.52 -56.51
CA GLU A 806 -53.84 5.99 -56.51
C GLU A 806 -52.61 6.49 -57.29
N ALA A 807 -52.86 7.25 -58.35
CA ALA A 807 -51.84 7.94 -59.10
C ALA A 807 -51.76 9.38 -58.59
N GLU A 808 -50.98 9.66 -57.53
CA GLU A 808 -50.42 11.01 -57.31
C GLU A 808 -49.34 11.08 -56.22
N ALA A 809 -48.08 11.08 -56.66
CA ALA A 809 -46.99 11.87 -56.09
C ALA A 809 -45.92 12.12 -57.18
N ALA A 810 -46.36 12.42 -58.40
CA ALA A 810 -45.50 12.67 -59.55
C ALA A 810 -46.01 13.86 -60.34
N GLU A 811 -45.92 15.06 -59.75
CA GLU A 811 -45.79 16.31 -60.48
C GLU A 811 -45.17 17.36 -59.56
N GLY A 812 -43.83 17.38 -59.52
CA GLY A 812 -43.05 18.29 -58.69
C GLY A 812 -41.57 17.91 -58.59
N GLU A 813 -40.89 17.83 -59.74
CA GLU A 813 -39.44 17.97 -60.01
C GLU A 813 -38.93 16.91 -61.01
N GLU A 814 -38.55 17.39 -62.19
CA GLU A 814 -37.77 16.64 -63.17
C GLU A 814 -36.43 16.20 -62.56
N GLY A 815 -36.22 14.89 -62.45
CA GLY A 815 -34.91 14.36 -62.07
C GLY A 815 -34.90 12.87 -61.74
N SER A 816 -34.67 12.04 -62.76
CA SER A 816 -34.16 10.66 -62.71
C SER A 816 -35.16 9.48 -62.62
N ALA A 817 -35.13 8.71 -63.73
CA ALA A 817 -35.29 7.27 -63.89
C ALA A 817 -36.12 6.45 -62.87
N VAL A 818 -37.23 5.90 -63.38
CA VAL A 818 -37.98 4.75 -62.84
C VAL A 818 -37.05 3.55 -62.58
N PRO A 819 -37.30 2.78 -61.51
CA PRO A 819 -37.53 1.36 -61.73
C PRO A 819 -38.77 0.83 -60.99
N SER A 820 -39.53 0.04 -61.75
CA SER A 820 -40.48 -1.00 -61.34
C SER A 820 -40.34 -1.55 -59.91
N GLY A 821 -41.45 -1.57 -59.15
CA GLY A 821 -41.56 -2.42 -57.96
C GLY A 821 -42.48 -1.92 -56.85
N VAL A 822 -43.80 -1.87 -57.08
CA VAL A 822 -44.79 -1.52 -56.04
C VAL A 822 -44.94 -2.61 -54.94
N LEU A 823 -44.24 -3.74 -55.04
CA LEU A 823 -44.20 -4.78 -54.00
C LEU A 823 -42.99 -4.67 -53.04
N GLY A 824 -42.08 -3.71 -53.24
CA GLY A 824 -40.82 -3.61 -52.49
C GLY A 824 -40.88 -3.05 -51.05
N PRO A 825 -41.66 -2.00 -50.74
CA PRO A 825 -41.53 -1.32 -49.43
C PRO A 825 -42.10 -2.12 -48.25
N ALA A 826 -43.13 -2.94 -48.48
CA ALA A 826 -43.68 -3.84 -47.47
C ALA A 826 -42.72 -5.00 -47.14
N ILE A 827 -42.04 -5.54 -48.15
CA ILE A 827 -41.07 -6.65 -48.00
C ILE A 827 -39.78 -6.20 -47.27
N LYS A 828 -39.38 -4.92 -47.37
CA LYS A 828 -38.23 -4.39 -46.62
C LYS A 828 -38.51 -4.17 -45.13
N ARG A 829 -39.75 -3.86 -44.72
CA ARG A 829 -40.14 -3.86 -43.30
C ARG A 829 -40.31 -5.28 -42.74
N LEU A 830 -40.84 -6.22 -43.54
CA LEU A 830 -40.89 -7.66 -43.23
C LEU A 830 -39.49 -8.26 -42.99
N GLY A 831 -38.48 -7.85 -43.78
CA GLY A 831 -37.10 -8.30 -43.61
C GLY A 831 -36.34 -7.71 -42.42
N THR A 832 -36.91 -6.75 -41.70
CA THR A 832 -36.30 -6.07 -40.55
C THR A 832 -36.92 -6.55 -39.24
N ILE A 833 -38.24 -6.78 -39.21
CA ILE A 833 -38.96 -7.39 -38.07
C ILE A 833 -38.68 -8.90 -37.99
N GLY A 834 -38.65 -9.61 -39.13
CA GLY A 834 -38.22 -11.02 -39.18
C GLY A 834 -36.73 -11.22 -38.84
N ARG A 835 -35.92 -10.16 -38.89
CA ARG A 835 -34.52 -10.19 -38.42
C ARG A 835 -34.41 -10.05 -36.91
N LEU A 836 -35.28 -9.26 -36.27
CA LEU A 836 -35.36 -9.16 -34.81
C LEU A 836 -35.90 -10.47 -34.19
N ALA A 837 -36.92 -11.08 -34.78
CA ALA A 837 -37.42 -12.41 -34.37
C ALA A 837 -36.38 -13.54 -34.59
N ARG A 838 -35.53 -13.46 -35.62
CA ARG A 838 -34.39 -14.39 -35.82
C ARG A 838 -33.21 -14.15 -34.87
N THR A 839 -33.11 -12.97 -34.27
CA THR A 839 -32.00 -12.66 -33.35
C THR A 839 -32.35 -13.12 -31.93
N GLY A 840 -33.65 -13.11 -31.55
CA GLY A 840 -34.13 -13.74 -30.31
C GLY A 840 -34.05 -15.28 -30.32
N SER A 841 -34.26 -15.93 -31.46
CA SER A 841 -34.17 -17.40 -31.58
C SER A 841 -32.74 -17.96 -31.65
N ARG A 842 -31.70 -17.09 -31.66
CA ARG A 842 -30.29 -17.51 -31.63
C ARG A 842 -29.71 -17.69 -30.23
N LEU A 843 -30.49 -17.47 -29.17
CA LEU A 843 -30.11 -17.73 -27.77
C LEU A 843 -30.73 -19.01 -27.18
N VAL A 844 -31.26 -19.91 -28.02
CA VAL A 844 -31.70 -21.23 -27.59
C VAL A 844 -30.53 -22.23 -27.72
N PRO A 845 -30.07 -22.88 -26.63
CA PRO A 845 -29.15 -24.01 -26.75
C PRO A 845 -29.90 -25.16 -27.43
N VAL A 846 -29.27 -25.73 -28.46
CA VAL A 846 -29.70 -26.97 -29.11
C VAL A 846 -29.94 -28.05 -28.05
N PRO A 847 -31.11 -28.72 -27.99
CA PRO A 847 -31.27 -29.86 -27.11
C PRO A 847 -30.33 -30.98 -27.58
N ALA A 848 -29.44 -31.41 -26.69
CA ALA A 848 -28.59 -32.56 -26.90
C ALA A 848 -29.46 -33.77 -27.25
N ARG A 849 -29.19 -34.39 -28.42
CA ARG A 849 -29.75 -35.69 -28.81
C ARG A 849 -29.66 -36.67 -27.64
N ALA A 850 -30.80 -37.05 -27.09
CA ALA A 850 -30.93 -38.15 -26.15
C ALA A 850 -30.52 -39.46 -26.85
N THR A 851 -29.26 -39.86 -26.69
CA THR A 851 -28.83 -41.23 -26.96
C THR A 851 -29.53 -42.15 -25.98
N MET A 852 -30.50 -42.91 -26.49
CA MET A 852 -31.20 -43.99 -25.80
C MET A 852 -30.18 -45.07 -25.40
N ARG A 853 -29.59 -44.94 -24.21
CA ARG A 853 -28.66 -45.92 -23.65
C ARG A 853 -29.47 -46.93 -22.83
N ARG A 854 -29.69 -48.12 -23.41
CA ARG A 854 -30.23 -49.30 -22.70
C ARG A 854 -29.47 -49.51 -21.38
N ARG A 855 -30.18 -49.46 -20.25
CA ARG A 855 -29.68 -49.94 -18.95
C ARG A 855 -29.55 -51.47 -18.99
N PRO A 856 -28.43 -52.06 -18.53
CA PRO A 856 -28.39 -53.46 -18.19
C PRO A 856 -28.97 -53.66 -16.78
N SER A 857 -29.88 -54.62 -16.65
CA SER A 857 -30.41 -55.14 -15.39
C SER A 857 -29.28 -55.74 -14.54
N ARG A 858 -28.99 -55.16 -13.37
CA ARG A 858 -28.21 -55.83 -12.31
C ARG A 858 -29.13 -56.25 -11.17
N VAL A 859 -29.32 -57.57 -11.11
CA VAL A 859 -29.91 -58.33 -10.01
C VAL A 859 -29.08 -58.12 -8.74
N ARG A 860 -29.72 -57.71 -7.64
CA ARG A 860 -29.14 -57.70 -6.30
C ARG A 860 -28.98 -59.15 -5.82
N ARG A 861 -27.74 -59.60 -5.59
CA ARG A 861 -27.42 -60.77 -4.74
C ARG A 861 -27.15 -60.29 -3.31
N TRP A 862 -27.74 -61.01 -2.36
CA TRP A 862 -27.51 -60.90 -0.93
C TRP A 862 -26.09 -61.36 -0.53
N PRO A 863 -25.53 -60.88 0.60
CA PRO A 863 -24.18 -61.22 1.03
C PRO A 863 -24.13 -62.57 1.76
N ARG A 864 -23.10 -63.37 1.47
CA ARG A 864 -22.70 -64.52 2.30
C ARG A 864 -21.50 -64.12 3.17
N ILE A 865 -21.63 -64.45 4.45
CA ILE A 865 -20.60 -64.45 5.48
C ILE A 865 -19.64 -65.62 5.25
N SER A 866 -18.33 -65.40 5.44
CA SER A 866 -17.32 -66.21 6.17
C SER A 866 -15.92 -66.24 5.51
N VAL A 867 -14.94 -65.86 6.34
CA VAL A 867 -13.47 -65.95 6.30
C VAL A 867 -13.01 -67.43 6.26
N PRO A 868 -11.77 -67.84 5.87
CA PRO A 868 -10.51 -67.10 5.67
C PRO A 868 -9.97 -67.00 4.23
#